data_AF-A0A9X9WYK0-F1
#
_entry.id   AF-A0A9X9WYK0-F1
#
_cell.length_a   1.000
_cell.length_b   1.000
_cell.length_c   1.000
_cell.angle_alpha   90.00
_cell.angle_beta   90.00
_cell.angle_gamma   90.00
#
_symmetry.space_group_name_H-M   'P 1'
#
loop_
_entity.id
_entity.type
_entity.pdbx_description
1 polymer ?
#
loop_
_entity_poly.entity_id
_entity_poly.type
_entity_poly.pdbx_seq_one_letter_code
_entity_poly.pdbx_strand_id
1 'polypeptide(L)'
;MHPLHDALAGEFAAAAQDWPAECRAEAEWLLATMRIDVLAALAGACRLAGLSQARRAEAITAILAITTRWRVIEARYPGAEKDAVRDEAKRILRGLAEALPQIPAPRIGIARILSVEGNPDAALEALEGAGPGGRNLASEYLLILTRALADRHGARMLHRALNVPEWIVAAAKEDWRIFLLHRAVTLGTIAAQQRLRDGYLEADPAYGAALALVTTADRDVEARCRDLIAEVRALPPREEATALWRTIREPLLLYSMLEDAERARILLLDETMRLAEATAGTEGFDFQTISCAHTLLPCCERLWTDAAFRRERAAALAGLLRRIDHPRRDLFLGYFAFMMEDYAAAKDAFAVATKTSPHAIGASTYIDFRSVPAILHAAGEDATPAPAFTVLSPRPAVRNGPLVAISANDRYLRRHAVHYAQQLRRRSREGNLHVHLIGDPEAEQETLQSLARILPGYRVTLTSEPVTVNEPYYFATARMLRMAQLCRIAPARPLLVTDIDSTLREPAADFVARKLGTADVGLALRSQVTVGHHWRVAGLANVYPRAVPWQTVAAWAIAIAPTAGGRRFAEILSRVAAEGLRRAAADASGPRWMIDQNILFAAYAHAVTFRPGIRFADVGSPLDLPPSELPEDVPPPRGRHWIAAD
;
A
#
# COMPACT_ATOMS: atom_id res chain seq x y z
N MET A 1 1.34 18.29 -17.59
CA MET A 1 0.87 17.22 -18.49
C MET A 1 1.94 16.97 -19.53
N HIS A 2 1.98 15.78 -20.16
CA HIS A 2 2.97 15.49 -21.21
C HIS A 2 2.48 16.13 -22.52
N PRO A 3 3.27 16.97 -23.23
CA PRO A 3 2.85 17.64 -24.46
C PRO A 3 2.30 16.67 -25.53
N LEU A 4 2.86 15.45 -25.57
CA LEU A 4 2.40 14.36 -26.43
C LEU A 4 0.93 13.97 -26.17
N HIS A 5 0.44 14.02 -24.92
CA HIS A 5 -0.94 13.65 -24.61
C HIS A 5 -1.94 14.68 -25.12
N ASP A 6 -1.57 15.96 -25.14
CA ASP A 6 -2.43 17.04 -25.65
C ASP A 6 -2.42 17.09 -27.17
N ALA A 7 -1.28 16.81 -27.81
CA ALA A 7 -1.19 16.61 -29.25
C ALA A 7 -2.02 15.40 -29.71
N LEU A 8 -1.84 14.22 -29.08
CA LEU A 8 -2.65 13.03 -29.35
C LEU A 8 -4.14 13.31 -29.16
N ALA A 9 -4.53 13.94 -28.06
CA ALA A 9 -5.94 14.25 -27.82
C ALA A 9 -6.53 15.22 -28.86
N GLY A 10 -5.74 16.17 -29.37
CA GLY A 10 -6.15 17.06 -30.46
C GLY A 10 -6.34 16.32 -31.79
N GLU A 11 -5.39 15.45 -32.15
CA GLU A 11 -5.47 14.60 -33.34
C GLU A 11 -6.64 13.61 -33.26
N PHE A 12 -6.84 12.99 -32.10
CA PHE A 12 -7.99 12.11 -31.84
C PHE A 12 -9.31 12.87 -31.92
N ALA A 13 -9.42 14.07 -31.33
CA ALA A 13 -10.66 14.84 -31.38
C ALA A 13 -11.04 15.27 -32.81
N ALA A 14 -10.05 15.55 -33.66
CA ALA A 14 -10.28 15.84 -35.07
C ALA A 14 -10.70 14.59 -35.86
N ALA A 15 -10.03 13.45 -35.64
CA ALA A 15 -10.32 12.20 -36.35
C ALA A 15 -11.63 11.53 -35.88
N ALA A 16 -12.03 11.72 -34.63
CA ALA A 16 -13.21 11.08 -34.04
C ALA A 16 -14.54 11.72 -34.45
N GLN A 17 -14.54 12.81 -35.23
CA GLN A 17 -15.76 13.50 -35.66
C GLN A 17 -16.68 12.59 -36.49
N ASP A 18 -16.10 11.65 -37.24
CA ASP A 18 -16.83 10.69 -38.08
C ASP A 18 -17.01 9.31 -37.44
N TRP A 19 -16.54 9.12 -36.21
CA TRP A 19 -16.63 7.81 -35.54
C TRP A 19 -18.04 7.53 -35.02
N PRO A 20 -18.46 6.26 -34.96
CA PRO A 20 -19.65 5.84 -34.23
C PRO A 20 -19.65 6.40 -32.81
N ALA A 21 -20.85 6.73 -32.30
CA ALA A 21 -21.00 7.39 -31.01
C ALA A 21 -20.38 6.59 -29.86
N GLU A 22 -20.48 5.26 -29.88
CA GLU A 22 -19.84 4.39 -28.91
C GLU A 22 -18.30 4.42 -28.99
N CYS A 23 -17.72 4.41 -30.20
CA CYS A 23 -16.26 4.48 -30.39
C CYS A 23 -15.70 5.82 -29.90
N ARG A 24 -16.47 6.91 -30.11
CA ARG A 24 -16.11 8.24 -29.60
C ARG A 24 -16.17 8.30 -28.08
N ALA A 25 -17.22 7.75 -27.46
CA ALA A 25 -17.34 7.68 -26.01
C ALA A 25 -16.23 6.83 -25.37
N GLU A 26 -15.84 5.72 -26.02
CA GLU A 26 -14.71 4.90 -25.59
C GLU A 26 -13.39 5.67 -25.67
N ALA A 27 -13.14 6.38 -26.78
CA ALA A 27 -11.95 7.20 -26.95
C ALA A 27 -11.87 8.35 -25.92
N GLU A 28 -12.97 9.06 -25.69
CA GLU A 28 -13.08 10.11 -24.67
C GLU A 28 -12.74 9.56 -23.28
N TRP A 29 -13.29 8.39 -22.93
CA TRP A 29 -13.02 7.73 -21.66
C TRP A 29 -11.53 7.35 -21.51
N LEU A 30 -10.92 6.76 -22.54
CA LEU A 30 -9.51 6.36 -22.52
C LEU A 30 -8.57 7.58 -22.42
N LEU A 31 -8.82 8.63 -23.21
CA LEU A 31 -8.05 9.88 -23.16
C LEU A 31 -8.17 10.57 -21.81
N ALA A 32 -9.38 10.65 -21.24
CA ALA A 32 -9.58 11.21 -19.90
C ALA A 32 -8.85 10.39 -18.83
N THR A 33 -8.85 9.05 -18.94
CA THR A 33 -8.09 8.16 -18.05
C THR A 33 -6.59 8.43 -18.14
N MET A 34 -6.05 8.60 -19.35
CA MET A 34 -4.64 8.94 -19.58
C MET A 34 -4.27 10.33 -19.03
N ARG A 35 -5.21 11.29 -19.10
CA ARG A 35 -5.07 12.63 -18.53
C ARG A 35 -5.28 12.69 -17.02
N ILE A 36 -5.75 11.60 -16.41
CA ILE A 36 -6.11 11.53 -14.99
C ILE A 36 -7.27 12.51 -14.68
N ASP A 37 -8.11 12.81 -15.67
CA ASP A 37 -9.35 13.56 -15.50
C ASP A 37 -10.46 12.60 -15.10
N VAL A 38 -10.72 12.53 -13.80
CA VAL A 38 -11.60 11.51 -13.23
C VAL A 38 -13.07 11.75 -13.59
N LEU A 39 -13.50 13.01 -13.66
CA LEU A 39 -14.89 13.34 -13.99
C LEU A 39 -15.16 13.07 -15.47
N ALA A 40 -14.25 13.47 -16.36
CA ALA A 40 -14.38 13.16 -17.78
C ALA A 40 -14.31 11.65 -18.04
N ALA A 41 -13.43 10.91 -17.34
CA ALA A 41 -13.34 9.47 -17.45
C ALA A 41 -14.63 8.77 -16.97
N LEU A 42 -15.21 9.24 -15.86
CA LEU A 42 -16.47 8.73 -15.34
C LEU A 42 -17.63 9.02 -16.30
N ALA A 43 -17.71 10.25 -16.84
CA ALA A 43 -18.73 10.64 -17.81
C ALA A 43 -18.63 9.83 -19.11
N GLY A 44 -17.42 9.64 -19.64
CA GLY A 44 -17.16 8.83 -20.83
C GLY A 44 -17.55 7.37 -20.64
N ALA A 45 -17.18 6.76 -19.50
CA ALA A 45 -17.58 5.40 -19.17
C ALA A 45 -19.10 5.28 -19.02
N CYS A 46 -19.76 6.23 -18.35
CA CYS A 46 -21.21 6.23 -18.23
C CYS A 46 -21.92 6.34 -19.60
N ARG A 47 -21.42 7.22 -20.47
CA ARG A 47 -21.92 7.40 -21.84
C ARG A 47 -21.76 6.12 -22.66
N LEU A 48 -20.58 5.48 -22.61
CA LEU A 48 -20.33 4.23 -23.31
C LEU A 48 -21.28 3.10 -22.85
N ALA A 49 -21.52 2.99 -21.54
CA ALA A 49 -22.47 2.02 -20.99
C ALA A 49 -23.92 2.23 -21.48
N GLY A 50 -24.30 3.50 -21.65
CA GLY A 50 -25.57 3.93 -22.22
C GLY A 50 -25.72 3.60 -23.70
N LEU A 51 -24.68 3.85 -24.49
CA LEU A 51 -24.70 3.74 -25.95
C LEU A 51 -24.51 2.31 -26.47
N SER A 52 -23.65 1.50 -25.84
CA SER A 52 -23.25 0.20 -26.37
C SER A 52 -23.55 -0.94 -25.43
N GLN A 53 -24.41 -1.87 -25.85
CA GLN A 53 -24.65 -3.12 -25.12
C GLN A 53 -23.41 -4.03 -25.11
N ALA A 54 -22.66 -4.08 -26.22
CA ALA A 54 -21.46 -4.91 -26.36
C ALA A 54 -20.33 -4.45 -25.42
N ARG A 55 -20.15 -3.13 -25.26
CA ARG A 55 -19.10 -2.53 -24.40
C ARG A 55 -19.56 -2.23 -22.97
N ARG A 56 -20.84 -2.46 -22.66
CA ARG A 56 -21.44 -2.10 -21.36
C ARG A 56 -20.72 -2.73 -20.18
N ALA A 57 -20.31 -3.99 -20.27
CA ALA A 57 -19.64 -4.69 -19.17
C ALA A 57 -18.28 -4.06 -18.82
N GLU A 58 -17.51 -3.66 -19.84
CA GLU A 58 -16.22 -2.98 -19.69
C GLU A 58 -16.41 -1.60 -19.06
N ALA A 59 -17.39 -0.83 -19.56
CA ALA A 59 -17.75 0.48 -19.04
C ALA A 59 -18.23 0.42 -17.57
N ILE A 60 -19.07 -0.57 -17.22
CA ILE A 60 -19.49 -0.83 -15.83
C ILE A 60 -18.28 -1.12 -14.95
N THR A 61 -17.35 -1.94 -15.42
CA THR A 61 -16.11 -2.26 -14.69
C THR A 61 -15.29 -1.00 -14.43
N ALA A 62 -15.20 -0.10 -15.40
CA ALA A 62 -14.51 1.18 -15.27
C ALA A 62 -15.18 2.10 -14.24
N ILE A 63 -16.51 2.25 -14.28
CA ILE A 63 -17.27 3.04 -13.30
C ILE A 63 -17.00 2.53 -11.87
N LEU A 64 -17.06 1.21 -11.68
CA LEU A 64 -16.78 0.60 -10.38
C LEU A 64 -15.31 0.81 -9.97
N ALA A 65 -14.35 0.71 -10.89
CA ALA A 65 -12.94 0.92 -10.60
C ALA A 65 -12.64 2.37 -10.16
N ILE A 66 -13.24 3.36 -10.83
CA ILE A 66 -13.12 4.78 -10.48
C ILE A 66 -13.70 5.02 -9.08
N THR A 67 -14.95 4.61 -8.85
CA THR A 67 -15.67 4.88 -7.59
C THR A 67 -15.09 4.10 -6.39
N THR A 68 -14.49 2.92 -6.60
CA THR A 68 -13.76 2.19 -5.53
C THR A 68 -12.61 3.04 -4.96
N ARG A 69 -12.00 3.89 -5.79
CA ARG A 69 -10.85 4.73 -5.42
C ARG A 69 -11.26 6.14 -5.00
N TRP A 70 -12.56 6.39 -4.78
CA TRP A 70 -13.08 7.75 -4.59
C TRP A 70 -12.37 8.52 -3.48
N ARG A 71 -12.10 7.89 -2.32
CA ARG A 71 -11.36 8.53 -1.21
C ARG A 71 -9.97 9.06 -1.65
N VAL A 72 -9.27 8.33 -2.51
CA VAL A 72 -7.95 8.72 -3.02
C VAL A 72 -8.07 9.81 -4.09
N ILE A 73 -9.13 9.77 -4.90
CA ILE A 73 -9.45 10.79 -5.89
C ILE A 73 -9.77 12.11 -5.19
N GLU A 74 -10.70 12.06 -4.24
CA GLU A 74 -11.19 13.19 -3.46
C GLU A 74 -10.07 13.89 -2.68
N ALA A 75 -9.12 13.13 -2.13
CA ALA A 75 -7.97 13.68 -1.41
C ALA A 75 -7.06 14.59 -2.26
N ARG A 76 -7.25 14.62 -3.58
CA ARG A 76 -6.52 15.51 -4.51
C ARG A 76 -7.13 16.92 -4.62
N TYR A 77 -8.37 17.10 -4.14
CA TYR A 77 -9.13 18.35 -4.26
C TYR A 77 -9.32 18.98 -2.87
N PRO A 78 -8.80 20.19 -2.60
CA PRO A 78 -8.97 20.86 -1.32
C PRO A 78 -10.23 21.77 -1.29
N GLY A 79 -10.88 21.86 -0.13
CA GLY A 79 -11.94 22.86 0.13
C GLY A 79 -13.15 22.72 -0.79
N ALA A 80 -13.67 23.83 -1.31
CA ALA A 80 -14.91 23.88 -2.10
C ALA A 80 -14.84 23.10 -3.43
N GLU A 81 -13.64 22.93 -4.00
CA GLU A 81 -13.43 22.13 -5.21
C GLU A 81 -13.81 20.65 -4.98
N LYS A 82 -13.58 20.17 -3.76
CA LYS A 82 -13.92 18.81 -3.35
C LYS A 82 -15.43 18.53 -3.44
N ASP A 83 -16.24 19.47 -2.98
CA ASP A 83 -17.70 19.34 -2.97
C ASP A 83 -18.27 19.46 -4.38
N ALA A 84 -17.73 20.37 -5.20
CA ALA A 84 -18.10 20.46 -6.61
C ALA A 84 -17.81 19.16 -7.39
N VAL A 85 -16.64 18.55 -7.16
CA VAL A 85 -16.26 17.28 -7.80
C VAL A 85 -17.18 16.13 -7.37
N ARG A 86 -17.56 16.08 -6.08
CA ARG A 86 -18.52 15.09 -5.56
C ARG A 86 -19.88 15.22 -6.20
N ASP A 87 -20.42 16.43 -6.23
CA ASP A 87 -21.75 16.69 -6.75
C ASP A 87 -21.84 16.39 -8.24
N GLU A 88 -20.81 16.77 -9.00
CA GLU A 88 -20.72 16.47 -10.42
C GLU A 88 -20.62 14.97 -10.70
N ALA A 89 -19.80 14.23 -9.94
CA ALA A 89 -19.74 12.77 -10.07
C ALA A 89 -21.07 12.09 -9.73
N LYS A 90 -21.74 12.52 -8.65
CA LYS A 90 -23.08 12.02 -8.30
C LYS A 90 -24.09 12.33 -9.42
N ARG A 91 -24.04 13.51 -10.02
CA ARG A 91 -24.90 13.90 -11.15
C ARG A 91 -24.68 13.00 -12.37
N ILE A 92 -23.43 12.76 -12.75
CA ILE A 92 -23.06 11.85 -13.85
C ILE A 92 -23.61 10.44 -13.61
N LEU A 93 -23.42 9.91 -12.39
CA LEU A 93 -23.88 8.56 -12.03
C LEU A 93 -25.41 8.46 -11.97
N ARG A 94 -26.10 9.47 -11.44
CA ARG A 94 -27.58 9.52 -11.42
C ARG A 94 -28.15 9.49 -12.84
N GLY A 95 -27.57 10.25 -13.76
CA GLY A 95 -28.00 10.23 -15.17
C GLY A 95 -27.97 8.83 -15.78
N LEU A 96 -26.92 8.03 -15.50
CA LEU A 96 -26.89 6.63 -15.95
C LEU A 96 -27.85 5.73 -15.15
N ALA A 97 -28.00 5.93 -13.85
CA ALA A 97 -28.92 5.16 -13.00
C ALA A 97 -30.39 5.33 -13.41
N GLU A 98 -30.75 6.52 -13.89
CA GLU A 98 -32.09 6.84 -14.40
C GLU A 98 -32.28 6.27 -15.81
N ALA A 99 -31.28 6.39 -16.68
CA ALA A 99 -31.35 5.86 -18.04
C ALA A 99 -31.36 4.33 -18.09
N LEU A 100 -30.65 3.65 -17.18
CA LEU A 100 -30.52 2.20 -17.12
C LEU A 100 -30.74 1.70 -15.67
N PRO A 101 -31.98 1.72 -15.16
CA PRO A 101 -32.29 1.41 -13.76
C PRO A 101 -31.92 -0.02 -13.35
N GLN A 102 -31.88 -0.96 -14.29
CA GLN A 102 -31.48 -2.35 -14.08
C GLN A 102 -29.97 -2.53 -13.85
N ILE A 103 -29.15 -1.49 -14.07
CA ILE A 103 -27.70 -1.56 -13.86
C ILE A 103 -27.40 -1.06 -12.44
N PRO A 104 -26.88 -1.90 -11.53
CA PRO A 104 -26.63 -1.50 -10.15
C PRO A 104 -25.39 -0.60 -9.99
N ALA A 105 -24.44 -0.68 -10.94
CA ALA A 105 -23.12 -0.04 -10.81
C ALA A 105 -23.14 1.48 -10.55
N PRO A 106 -23.99 2.30 -11.19
CA PRO A 106 -24.01 3.73 -10.92
C PRO A 106 -24.52 4.05 -9.51
N ARG A 107 -25.48 3.30 -9.00
CA ARG A 107 -26.00 3.44 -7.63
C ARG A 107 -25.01 2.97 -6.57
N ILE A 108 -24.29 1.89 -6.84
CA ILE A 108 -23.11 1.49 -6.04
C ILE A 108 -22.07 2.62 -6.01
N GLY A 109 -21.81 3.25 -7.17
CA GLY A 109 -20.92 4.40 -7.27
C GLY A 109 -21.37 5.57 -6.38
N ILE A 110 -22.65 5.93 -6.42
CA ILE A 110 -23.24 6.98 -5.58
C ILE A 110 -23.09 6.62 -4.09
N ALA A 111 -23.41 5.39 -3.71
CA ALA A 111 -23.27 4.92 -2.33
C ALA A 111 -21.82 5.04 -1.81
N ARG A 112 -20.83 4.71 -2.64
CA ARG A 112 -19.41 4.87 -2.27
C ARG A 112 -19.02 6.33 -2.05
N ILE A 113 -19.51 7.25 -2.88
CA ILE A 113 -19.27 8.69 -2.72
C ILE A 113 -19.91 9.19 -1.42
N LEU A 114 -21.19 8.88 -1.17
CA LEU A 114 -21.93 9.25 0.05
C LEU A 114 -21.29 8.67 1.31
N SER A 115 -20.78 7.44 1.25
CA SER A 115 -20.03 6.82 2.35
C SER A 115 -18.75 7.58 2.67
N VAL A 116 -18.02 8.08 1.67
CA VAL A 116 -16.81 8.90 1.86
C VAL A 116 -17.15 10.30 2.38
N GLU A 117 -18.34 10.82 2.04
CA GLU A 117 -18.89 12.07 2.58
C GLU A 117 -19.29 11.97 4.06
N GLY A 118 -19.32 10.77 4.65
CA GLY A 118 -19.79 10.57 6.03
C GLY A 118 -21.31 10.52 6.15
N ASN A 119 -22.02 10.19 5.07
CA ASN A 119 -23.47 10.01 5.07
C ASN A 119 -23.87 8.56 4.80
N PRO A 120 -23.69 7.65 5.78
CA PRO A 120 -23.96 6.22 5.60
C PRO A 120 -25.45 5.91 5.41
N ASP A 121 -26.36 6.73 5.93
CA ASP A 121 -27.80 6.53 5.73
C ASP A 121 -28.18 6.69 4.25
N ALA A 122 -27.81 7.82 3.65
CA ALA A 122 -28.04 8.06 2.23
C ALA A 122 -27.27 7.08 1.34
N ALA A 123 -26.07 6.64 1.77
CA ALA A 123 -25.30 5.64 1.05
C ALA A 123 -26.03 4.28 1.00
N LEU A 124 -26.63 3.86 2.11
CA LEU A 124 -27.42 2.62 2.18
C LEU A 124 -28.74 2.73 1.39
N GLU A 125 -29.40 3.89 1.41
CA GLU A 125 -30.59 4.16 0.58
C GLU A 125 -30.25 4.10 -0.92
N ALA A 126 -29.10 4.64 -1.33
CA ALA A 126 -28.62 4.55 -2.70
C ALA A 126 -28.33 3.08 -3.11
N LEU A 127 -27.78 2.26 -2.21
CA LEU A 127 -27.61 0.83 -2.47
C LEU A 127 -28.93 0.07 -2.59
N GLU A 128 -29.90 0.36 -1.72
CA GLU A 128 -31.23 -0.27 -1.77
C GLU A 128 -31.91 0.01 -3.12
N GLY A 129 -31.81 1.24 -3.62
CA GLY A 129 -32.29 1.61 -4.96
C GLY A 129 -31.62 0.88 -6.12
N ALA A 130 -30.49 0.18 -5.91
CA ALA A 130 -29.84 -0.65 -6.93
C ALA A 130 -30.57 -1.96 -7.21
N GLY A 131 -31.59 -2.30 -6.41
CA GLY A 131 -32.36 -3.54 -6.55
C GLY A 131 -31.52 -4.79 -6.27
N PRO A 132 -32.01 -6.01 -6.57
CA PRO A 132 -31.26 -7.25 -6.38
C PRO A 132 -30.17 -7.42 -7.45
N GLY A 133 -29.17 -6.53 -7.45
CA GLY A 133 -28.03 -6.47 -8.39
C GLY A 133 -26.89 -7.45 -8.10
N GLY A 134 -27.13 -8.47 -7.27
CA GLY A 134 -26.16 -9.51 -6.92
C GLY A 134 -25.11 -9.09 -5.87
N ARG A 135 -24.11 -9.96 -5.70
CA ARG A 135 -23.10 -9.95 -4.62
C ARG A 135 -22.41 -8.61 -4.31
N ASN A 136 -22.15 -7.78 -5.33
CA ASN A 136 -21.49 -6.49 -5.13
C ASN A 136 -22.24 -5.61 -4.12
N LEU A 137 -23.56 -5.77 -3.98
CA LEU A 137 -24.35 -4.99 -3.03
C LEU A 137 -24.14 -5.43 -1.59
N ALA A 138 -24.04 -6.74 -1.33
CA ALA A 138 -23.87 -7.28 0.02
C ALA A 138 -22.49 -6.90 0.60
N SER A 139 -21.43 -6.98 -0.20
CA SER A 139 -20.09 -6.51 0.19
C SER A 139 -20.06 -5.00 0.44
N GLU A 140 -20.65 -4.19 -0.45
CA GLU A 140 -20.70 -2.74 -0.27
C GLU A 140 -21.52 -2.33 0.95
N TYR A 141 -22.62 -3.03 1.23
CA TYR A 141 -23.42 -2.86 2.43
C TYR A 141 -22.59 -3.05 3.71
N LEU A 142 -21.84 -4.16 3.80
CA LEU A 142 -20.94 -4.41 4.95
C LEU A 142 -19.85 -3.35 5.05
N LEU A 143 -19.27 -2.91 3.93
CA LEU A 143 -18.22 -1.89 3.92
C LEU A 143 -18.74 -0.53 4.44
N ILE A 144 -19.95 -0.12 4.01
CA ILE A 144 -20.59 1.11 4.48
C ILE A 144 -20.88 1.01 5.97
N LEU A 145 -21.47 -0.10 6.42
CA LEU A 145 -21.74 -0.32 7.85
C LEU A 145 -20.46 -0.32 8.68
N THR A 146 -19.39 -0.95 8.20
CA THR A 146 -18.09 -0.96 8.91
C THR A 146 -17.57 0.45 9.11
N ARG A 147 -17.58 1.27 8.05
CA ARG A 147 -17.16 2.67 8.13
C ARG A 147 -18.03 3.46 9.08
N ALA A 148 -19.35 3.34 8.94
CA ALA A 148 -20.31 4.04 9.78
C ALA A 148 -20.12 3.71 11.27
N LEU A 149 -19.96 2.44 11.59
CA LEU A 149 -19.75 1.98 12.97
C LEU A 149 -18.36 2.39 13.50
N ALA A 150 -17.32 2.39 12.66
CA ALA A 150 -15.99 2.88 13.03
C ALA A 150 -15.97 4.39 13.32
N ASP A 151 -16.81 5.16 12.61
CA ASP A 151 -16.99 6.62 12.73
C ASP A 151 -18.05 7.00 13.79
N ARG A 152 -18.49 6.04 14.62
CA ARG A 152 -19.45 6.23 15.73
C ARG A 152 -20.85 6.69 15.30
N HIS A 153 -21.29 6.35 14.09
CA HIS A 153 -22.71 6.44 13.78
C HIS A 153 -23.46 5.46 14.70
N GLY A 154 -24.33 5.99 15.57
CA GLY A 154 -24.85 5.35 16.78
C GLY A 154 -25.73 4.10 16.59
N ALA A 155 -26.62 3.84 17.55
CA ALA A 155 -27.44 2.62 17.65
C ALA A 155 -28.19 2.22 16.36
N ARG A 156 -28.55 3.19 15.50
CA ARG A 156 -29.22 2.94 14.21
C ARG A 156 -28.37 2.12 13.23
N MET A 157 -27.08 2.39 13.09
CA MET A 157 -26.21 1.62 12.19
C MET A 157 -25.96 0.22 12.73
N LEU A 158 -25.88 0.09 14.05
CA LEU A 158 -25.79 -1.20 14.70
C LEU A 158 -27.07 -2.00 14.42
N HIS A 159 -28.25 -1.40 14.61
CA HIS A 159 -29.53 -2.03 14.30
C HIS A 159 -29.61 -2.50 12.83
N ARG A 160 -29.14 -1.69 11.87
CA ARG A 160 -29.07 -2.12 10.45
C ARG A 160 -28.10 -3.30 10.27
N ALA A 161 -26.94 -3.29 10.90
CA ALA A 161 -25.99 -4.41 10.85
C ALA A 161 -26.56 -5.71 11.45
N LEU A 162 -27.52 -5.60 12.38
CA LEU A 162 -28.20 -6.75 12.99
C LEU A 162 -29.39 -7.25 12.16
N ASN A 163 -30.21 -6.32 11.70
CA ASN A 163 -31.42 -6.62 10.95
C ASN A 163 -31.13 -6.47 9.47
N VAL A 164 -30.46 -7.49 8.93
CA VAL A 164 -30.10 -7.56 7.51
C VAL A 164 -31.38 -7.42 6.67
N PRO A 165 -31.52 -6.38 5.85
CA PRO A 165 -32.72 -6.18 5.04
C PRO A 165 -32.97 -7.34 4.09
N GLU A 166 -34.24 -7.65 3.80
CA GLU A 166 -34.63 -8.74 2.88
C GLU A 166 -33.97 -8.61 1.51
N TRP A 167 -33.80 -7.38 1.01
CA TRP A 167 -33.15 -7.14 -0.27
C TRP A 167 -31.66 -7.51 -0.26
N ILE A 168 -30.96 -7.43 0.89
CA ILE A 168 -29.58 -7.92 1.03
C ILE A 168 -29.57 -9.43 1.03
N VAL A 169 -30.51 -10.07 1.72
CA VAL A 169 -30.67 -11.53 1.69
C VAL A 169 -30.89 -12.00 0.25
N ALA A 170 -31.80 -11.34 -0.47
CA ALA A 170 -32.08 -11.61 -1.88
C ALA A 170 -30.91 -11.27 -2.81
N ALA A 171 -30.07 -10.29 -2.48
CA ALA A 171 -28.89 -9.94 -3.28
C ALA A 171 -27.72 -10.91 -3.06
N ALA A 172 -27.59 -11.47 -1.85
CA ALA A 172 -26.55 -12.44 -1.53
C ALA A 172 -26.77 -13.80 -2.21
N LYS A 173 -28.02 -14.26 -2.34
CA LYS A 173 -28.40 -15.54 -2.98
C LYS A 173 -27.49 -16.70 -2.51
N GLU A 174 -26.79 -17.34 -3.44
CA GLU A 174 -25.85 -18.45 -3.23
C GLU A 174 -24.63 -18.06 -2.38
N ASP A 175 -24.29 -16.76 -2.29
CA ASP A 175 -23.17 -16.27 -1.47
C ASP A 175 -23.60 -15.92 -0.02
N TRP A 176 -24.78 -16.35 0.44
CA TRP A 176 -25.30 -15.99 1.78
C TRP A 176 -24.37 -16.41 2.92
N ARG A 177 -23.72 -17.58 2.84
CA ARG A 177 -22.73 -18.03 3.83
C ARG A 177 -21.50 -17.14 3.86
N ILE A 178 -21.02 -16.72 2.69
CA ILE A 178 -19.90 -15.79 2.57
C ILE A 178 -20.26 -14.46 3.25
N PHE A 179 -21.46 -13.94 2.98
CA PHE A 179 -21.96 -12.74 3.64
C PHE A 179 -22.03 -12.89 5.16
N LEU A 180 -22.57 -14.00 5.68
CA LEU A 180 -22.65 -14.26 7.11
C LEU A 180 -21.26 -14.31 7.78
N LEU A 181 -20.29 -14.94 7.14
CA LEU A 181 -18.90 -14.97 7.61
C LEU A 181 -18.32 -13.55 7.69
N HIS A 182 -18.46 -12.76 6.62
CA HIS A 182 -17.93 -11.39 6.55
C HIS A 182 -18.62 -10.45 7.53
N ARG A 183 -19.93 -10.61 7.73
CA ARG A 183 -20.69 -9.91 8.76
C ARG A 183 -20.18 -10.23 10.16
N ALA A 184 -19.93 -11.51 10.47
CA ALA A 184 -19.39 -11.91 11.77
C ALA A 184 -18.01 -11.31 12.04
N VAL A 185 -17.10 -11.34 11.05
CA VAL A 185 -15.78 -10.70 11.14
C VAL A 185 -15.91 -9.19 11.35
N THR A 186 -16.84 -8.55 10.64
CA THR A 186 -17.08 -7.11 10.71
C THR A 186 -17.52 -6.69 12.11
N LEU A 187 -18.59 -7.33 12.63
CA LEU A 187 -19.14 -7.05 13.95
C LEU A 187 -18.12 -7.34 15.06
N GLY A 188 -17.41 -8.47 14.96
CA GLY A 188 -16.35 -8.81 15.91
C GLY A 188 -15.21 -7.81 15.89
N THR A 189 -14.76 -7.36 14.71
CA THR A 189 -13.66 -6.39 14.57
C THR A 189 -14.04 -5.04 15.15
N ILE A 190 -15.26 -4.56 14.90
CA ILE A 190 -15.78 -3.32 15.47
C ILE A 190 -15.81 -3.41 17.00
N ALA A 191 -16.29 -4.52 17.55
CA ALA A 191 -16.31 -4.70 18.98
C ALA A 191 -14.92 -4.76 19.62
N ALA A 192 -13.98 -5.43 18.98
CA ALA A 192 -12.59 -5.43 19.43
C ALA A 192 -12.00 -4.01 19.39
N GLN A 193 -12.26 -3.24 18.34
CA GLN A 193 -11.82 -1.85 18.23
C GLN A 193 -12.46 -0.94 19.29
N GLN A 194 -13.73 -1.13 19.62
CA GLN A 194 -14.38 -0.37 20.69
C GLN A 194 -13.74 -0.68 22.05
N ARG A 195 -13.53 -1.97 22.38
CA ARG A 195 -12.83 -2.36 23.62
C ARG A 195 -11.45 -1.74 23.74
N LEU A 196 -10.68 -1.70 22.66
CA LEU A 196 -9.37 -1.04 22.66
C LEU A 196 -9.49 0.47 22.92
N ARG A 197 -10.59 1.10 22.50
CA ARG A 197 -10.86 2.54 22.65
C ARG A 197 -11.58 2.89 23.97
N ASP A 198 -12.04 1.91 24.75
CA ASP A 198 -12.88 2.12 25.93
C ASP A 198 -12.16 2.77 27.14
N GLY A 199 -10.88 3.12 27.02
CA GLY A 199 -10.27 4.16 27.85
C GLY A 199 -10.88 5.58 27.66
N TYR A 200 -11.81 5.75 26.70
CA TYR A 200 -12.32 7.06 26.25
C TYR A 200 -13.86 7.16 26.10
N LEU A 201 -14.66 6.20 26.58
CA LEU A 201 -16.12 6.17 26.32
C LEU A 201 -16.97 6.51 27.56
N GLU A 202 -17.27 7.79 27.70
CA GLU A 202 -18.42 8.31 28.49
C GLU A 202 -19.73 8.40 27.66
N ALA A 203 -19.76 8.02 26.38
CA ALA A 203 -20.77 8.60 25.47
C ALA A 203 -22.07 7.82 25.16
N ASP A 204 -22.19 6.49 25.33
CA ASP A 204 -23.50 5.81 25.18
C ASP A 204 -23.52 4.37 25.77
N PRO A 205 -24.02 4.18 27.01
CA PRO A 205 -24.16 2.86 27.63
C PRO A 205 -25.05 1.88 26.85
N ALA A 206 -26.04 2.37 26.11
CA ALA A 206 -26.95 1.53 25.33
C ALA A 206 -26.25 0.96 24.08
N TYR A 207 -25.37 1.76 23.46
CA TYR A 207 -24.52 1.30 22.37
C TYR A 207 -23.54 0.20 22.84
N GLY A 208 -22.90 0.39 24.01
CA GLY A 208 -22.01 -0.60 24.60
C GLY A 208 -22.70 -1.92 24.94
N ALA A 209 -23.88 -1.86 25.56
CA ALA A 209 -24.68 -3.05 25.90
C ALA A 209 -25.18 -3.80 24.64
N ALA A 210 -25.66 -3.06 23.63
CA ALA A 210 -26.08 -3.65 22.36
C ALA A 210 -24.90 -4.32 21.64
N LEU A 211 -23.73 -3.68 21.61
CA LEU A 211 -22.53 -4.26 21.00
C LEU A 211 -22.06 -5.52 21.73
N ALA A 212 -22.10 -5.53 23.06
CA ALA A 212 -21.75 -6.69 23.87
C ALA A 212 -22.62 -7.91 23.54
N LEU A 213 -23.95 -7.75 23.53
CA LEU A 213 -24.92 -8.80 23.21
C LEU A 213 -24.74 -9.37 21.79
N VAL A 214 -24.46 -8.50 20.83
CA VAL A 214 -24.22 -8.87 19.43
C VAL A 214 -22.96 -9.70 19.27
N THR A 215 -21.91 -9.33 20.00
CA THR A 215 -20.62 -10.02 19.92
C THR A 215 -20.60 -11.36 20.61
N THR A 216 -21.65 -11.72 21.34
CA THR A 216 -21.82 -13.06 21.89
C THR A 216 -22.70 -13.94 21.01
N ALA A 217 -23.66 -13.37 20.28
CA ALA A 217 -24.59 -14.15 19.45
C ALA A 217 -24.06 -14.43 18.03
N ASP A 218 -23.25 -13.54 17.45
CA ASP A 218 -22.84 -13.61 16.04
C ASP A 218 -21.34 -13.91 15.81
N ARG A 219 -20.55 -14.07 16.87
CA ARG A 219 -19.07 -14.02 16.84
C ARG A 219 -18.36 -15.31 16.45
N ASP A 220 -19.07 -16.39 16.16
CA ASP A 220 -18.42 -17.64 15.77
C ASP A 220 -17.93 -17.63 14.30
N VAL A 221 -16.90 -16.81 14.04
CA VAL A 221 -16.26 -16.65 12.72
C VAL A 221 -15.69 -17.99 12.25
N GLU A 222 -15.10 -18.78 13.15
CA GLU A 222 -14.52 -20.06 12.83
C GLU A 222 -15.59 -21.09 12.45
N ALA A 223 -16.66 -21.27 13.23
CA ALA A 223 -17.72 -22.21 12.86
C ALA A 223 -18.42 -21.80 11.56
N ARG A 224 -18.68 -20.50 11.36
CA ARG A 224 -19.22 -20.00 10.08
C ARG A 224 -18.30 -20.31 8.90
N CYS A 225 -16.98 -20.24 9.11
CA CYS A 225 -16.00 -20.63 8.12
C CYS A 225 -16.04 -22.14 7.84
N ARG A 226 -16.19 -22.99 8.87
CA ARG A 226 -16.33 -24.45 8.70
C ARG A 226 -17.61 -24.80 7.94
N ASP A 227 -18.73 -24.18 8.28
CA ASP A 227 -20.01 -24.35 7.56
C ASP A 227 -19.84 -23.98 6.08
N LEU A 228 -19.22 -22.83 5.80
CA LEU A 228 -18.94 -22.40 4.44
C LEU A 228 -18.05 -23.41 3.71
N ILE A 229 -16.96 -23.87 4.33
CA ILE A 229 -16.05 -24.87 3.74
C ILE A 229 -16.80 -26.17 3.42
N ALA A 230 -17.66 -26.65 4.32
CA ALA A 230 -18.44 -27.86 4.10
C ALA A 230 -19.37 -27.72 2.88
N GLU A 231 -19.98 -26.54 2.69
CA GLU A 231 -20.87 -26.25 1.57
C GLU A 231 -20.10 -26.10 0.25
N VAL A 232 -19.03 -25.30 0.22
CA VAL A 232 -18.27 -25.08 -1.03
C VAL A 232 -17.55 -26.34 -1.51
N ARG A 233 -17.16 -27.24 -0.60
CA ARG A 233 -16.55 -28.52 -0.96
C ARG A 233 -17.51 -29.45 -1.72
N ALA A 234 -18.82 -29.23 -1.61
CA ALA A 234 -19.81 -29.96 -2.39
C ALA A 234 -19.95 -29.45 -3.83
N LEU A 235 -19.35 -28.29 -4.15
CA LEU A 235 -19.41 -27.70 -5.48
C LEU A 235 -18.38 -28.36 -6.44
N PRO A 236 -18.60 -28.28 -7.76
CA PRO A 236 -17.57 -28.59 -8.73
C PRO A 236 -16.29 -27.78 -8.47
N PRO A 237 -15.08 -28.32 -8.74
CA PRO A 237 -13.82 -27.66 -8.37
C PRO A 237 -13.73 -26.19 -8.85
N ARG A 238 -14.18 -25.90 -10.07
CA ARG A 238 -14.23 -24.54 -10.63
C ARG A 238 -15.05 -23.57 -9.78
N GLU A 239 -16.22 -24.02 -9.34
CA GLU A 239 -17.14 -23.25 -8.52
C GLU A 239 -16.61 -23.14 -7.10
N GLU A 240 -16.02 -24.21 -6.56
CA GLU A 240 -15.34 -24.22 -5.27
C GLU A 240 -14.21 -23.17 -5.21
N ALA A 241 -13.26 -23.17 -6.15
CA ALA A 241 -12.18 -22.18 -6.16
C ALA A 241 -12.71 -20.76 -6.37
N THR A 242 -13.80 -20.61 -7.13
CA THR A 242 -14.47 -19.33 -7.28
C THR A 242 -15.06 -18.89 -5.95
N ALA A 243 -15.77 -19.74 -5.21
CA ALA A 243 -16.34 -19.44 -3.89
C ALA A 243 -15.26 -19.13 -2.84
N LEU A 244 -14.15 -19.88 -2.83
CA LEU A 244 -13.00 -19.61 -1.97
C LEU A 244 -12.35 -18.27 -2.31
N TRP A 245 -12.06 -18.01 -3.60
CA TRP A 245 -11.53 -16.72 -4.06
C TRP A 245 -12.43 -15.56 -3.65
N ARG A 246 -13.73 -15.74 -3.83
CA ARG A 246 -14.76 -14.78 -3.43
C ARG A 246 -14.68 -14.50 -1.92
N THR A 247 -14.54 -15.53 -1.09
CA THR A 247 -14.47 -15.42 0.36
C THR A 247 -13.25 -14.62 0.83
N ILE A 248 -12.08 -14.87 0.24
CA ILE A 248 -10.83 -14.24 0.69
C ILE A 248 -10.63 -12.81 0.19
N ARG A 249 -11.44 -12.34 -0.76
CA ARG A 249 -11.34 -10.98 -1.31
C ARG A 249 -11.75 -9.89 -0.33
N GLU A 250 -12.45 -10.22 0.75
CA GLU A 250 -12.84 -9.23 1.75
C GLU A 250 -11.67 -8.84 2.65
N PRO A 251 -11.26 -7.56 2.66
CA PRO A 251 -10.10 -7.12 3.43
C PRO A 251 -10.23 -7.35 4.93
N LEU A 252 -11.44 -7.24 5.48
CA LEU A 252 -11.66 -7.45 6.91
C LEU A 252 -11.30 -8.88 7.33
N LEU A 253 -11.63 -9.90 6.54
CA LEU A 253 -11.23 -11.28 6.86
C LEU A 253 -9.71 -11.44 6.86
N LEU A 254 -9.03 -10.86 5.85
CA LEU A 254 -7.58 -10.97 5.72
C LEU A 254 -6.84 -10.25 6.85
N TYR A 255 -7.30 -9.06 7.26
CA TYR A 255 -6.58 -8.20 8.19
C TYR A 255 -7.24 -8.07 9.57
N SER A 256 -8.28 -8.84 9.89
CA SER A 256 -8.90 -8.79 11.21
C SER A 256 -7.95 -9.26 12.30
N MET A 257 -7.99 -8.54 13.43
CA MET A 257 -7.23 -8.82 14.66
C MET A 257 -7.87 -9.92 15.51
N LEU A 258 -9.05 -10.43 15.13
CA LEU A 258 -9.75 -11.48 15.87
C LEU A 258 -9.02 -12.81 15.77
N GLU A 259 -8.93 -13.51 16.89
CA GLU A 259 -8.35 -14.86 16.96
C GLU A 259 -9.15 -15.88 16.13
N ASP A 260 -10.49 -15.82 16.17
CA ASP A 260 -11.36 -16.67 15.33
C ASP A 260 -11.17 -16.38 13.84
N ALA A 261 -10.84 -15.14 13.46
CA ALA A 261 -10.52 -14.80 12.08
C ALA A 261 -9.16 -15.36 11.64
N GLU A 262 -8.18 -15.45 12.55
CA GLU A 262 -6.93 -16.17 12.29
C GLU A 262 -7.18 -17.66 12.05
N ARG A 263 -7.98 -18.30 12.90
CA ARG A 263 -8.38 -19.71 12.71
C ARG A 263 -9.13 -19.90 11.39
N ALA A 264 -10.06 -19.02 11.05
CA ALA A 264 -10.76 -19.06 9.76
C ALA A 264 -9.82 -18.90 8.56
N ARG A 265 -8.83 -18.00 8.63
CA ARG A 265 -7.82 -17.85 7.57
C ARG A 265 -6.99 -19.13 7.38
N ILE A 266 -6.60 -19.79 8.47
CA ILE A 266 -5.87 -21.07 8.42
C ILE A 266 -6.75 -22.16 7.79
N LEU A 267 -8.02 -22.27 8.19
CA LEU A 267 -8.97 -23.23 7.60
C LEU A 267 -9.17 -22.99 6.10
N LEU A 268 -9.32 -21.73 5.67
CA LEU A 268 -9.45 -21.38 4.25
C LEU A 268 -8.16 -21.65 3.47
N LEU A 269 -7.00 -21.45 4.09
CA LEU A 269 -5.71 -21.78 3.49
C LEU A 269 -5.59 -23.29 3.28
N ASP A 270 -5.92 -24.09 4.29
CA ASP A 270 -5.93 -25.55 4.21
C ASP A 270 -6.86 -26.03 3.10
N GLU A 271 -8.08 -25.49 3.01
CA GLU A 271 -9.03 -25.88 1.97
C GLU A 271 -8.54 -25.47 0.57
N THR A 272 -7.98 -24.27 0.45
CA THR A 272 -7.43 -23.79 -0.82
C THR A 272 -6.25 -24.66 -1.26
N MET A 273 -5.38 -25.08 -0.34
CA MET A 273 -4.26 -25.97 -0.64
C MET A 273 -4.73 -27.37 -1.06
N ARG A 274 -5.72 -27.94 -0.34
CA ARG A 274 -6.37 -29.20 -0.70
C ARG A 274 -6.95 -29.15 -2.11
N LEU A 275 -7.66 -28.08 -2.44
CA LEU A 275 -8.24 -27.89 -3.76
C LEU A 275 -7.16 -27.77 -4.84
N ALA A 276 -6.10 -26.99 -4.58
CA ALA A 276 -4.98 -26.85 -5.51
C ALA A 276 -4.25 -28.18 -5.77
N GLU A 277 -4.14 -29.04 -4.75
CA GLU A 277 -3.63 -30.41 -4.91
C GLU A 277 -4.55 -31.29 -5.74
N ALA A 278 -5.85 -31.25 -5.44
CA ALA A 278 -6.87 -32.08 -6.10
C ALA A 278 -7.02 -31.77 -7.59
N THR A 279 -6.68 -30.57 -8.01
CA THR A 279 -6.82 -30.14 -9.42
C THR A 279 -5.51 -30.02 -10.17
N ALA A 280 -4.37 -30.20 -9.48
CA ALA A 280 -3.05 -30.05 -10.06
C ALA A 280 -2.93 -30.82 -11.39
N GLY A 281 -2.63 -30.10 -12.47
CA GLY A 281 -2.62 -30.61 -13.84
C GLY A 281 -3.85 -30.24 -14.68
N THR A 282 -4.83 -29.52 -14.11
CA THR A 282 -6.01 -29.02 -14.84
C THR A 282 -5.74 -27.62 -15.37
N GLU A 283 -5.75 -27.47 -16.70
CA GLU A 283 -5.38 -26.21 -17.37
C GLU A 283 -6.23 -25.01 -16.89
N GLY A 284 -5.58 -23.90 -16.56
CA GLY A 284 -6.20 -22.63 -16.14
C GLY A 284 -6.74 -22.58 -14.71
N PHE A 285 -7.04 -23.72 -14.08
CA PHE A 285 -7.64 -23.76 -12.76
C PHE A 285 -6.60 -23.63 -11.62
N ASP A 286 -5.44 -24.27 -11.78
CA ASP A 286 -4.46 -24.38 -10.69
C ASP A 286 -3.86 -23.04 -10.26
N PHE A 287 -3.64 -22.11 -11.21
CA PHE A 287 -3.02 -20.83 -10.89
C PHE A 287 -3.96 -19.91 -10.09
N GLN A 288 -5.28 -19.98 -10.34
CA GLN A 288 -6.25 -19.20 -9.56
C GLN A 288 -6.24 -19.67 -8.10
N THR A 289 -6.33 -20.97 -7.86
CA THR A 289 -6.34 -21.56 -6.51
C THR A 289 -5.02 -21.30 -5.77
N ILE A 290 -3.87 -21.41 -6.45
CA ILE A 290 -2.59 -21.03 -5.83
C ILE A 290 -2.51 -19.53 -5.55
N SER A 291 -3.03 -18.67 -6.43
CA SER A 291 -3.10 -17.23 -6.18
C SER A 291 -3.95 -16.90 -4.95
N CYS A 292 -5.00 -17.70 -4.69
CA CYS A 292 -5.79 -17.62 -3.47
C CYS A 292 -4.92 -17.92 -2.24
N ALA A 293 -4.21 -19.05 -2.26
CA ALA A 293 -3.35 -19.47 -1.14
C ALA A 293 -2.21 -18.48 -0.90
N HIS A 294 -1.57 -17.99 -1.97
CA HIS A 294 -0.54 -16.94 -1.91
C HIS A 294 -1.07 -15.62 -1.31
N THR A 295 -2.35 -15.31 -1.49
CA THR A 295 -2.97 -14.11 -0.89
C THR A 295 -3.25 -14.31 0.60
N LEU A 296 -3.73 -15.51 0.99
CA LEU A 296 -4.05 -15.87 2.37
C LEU A 296 -2.82 -16.05 3.24
N LEU A 297 -1.81 -16.78 2.74
CA LEU A 297 -0.68 -17.24 3.54
C LEU A 297 0.04 -16.08 4.26
N PRO A 298 0.44 -14.97 3.60
CA PRO A 298 1.07 -13.83 4.27
C PRO A 298 0.17 -13.11 5.27
N CYS A 299 -1.14 -13.32 5.21
CA CYS A 299 -2.13 -12.75 6.11
C CYS A 299 -2.48 -13.67 7.29
N CYS A 300 -1.70 -14.72 7.52
CA CYS A 300 -1.80 -15.55 8.72
C CYS A 300 -0.71 -15.13 9.71
N GLU A 301 -1.07 -14.76 10.92
CA GLU A 301 -0.12 -14.47 12.00
C GLU A 301 0.83 -15.64 12.22
N ARG A 302 0.31 -16.87 12.18
CA ARG A 302 1.11 -18.09 12.39
C ARG A 302 2.29 -18.22 11.43
N LEU A 303 2.16 -17.71 10.20
CA LEU A 303 3.27 -17.70 9.23
C LEU A 303 4.52 -16.99 9.77
N TRP A 304 4.30 -15.93 10.55
CA TRP A 304 5.36 -15.03 11.02
C TRP A 304 5.86 -15.38 12.41
N THR A 305 5.11 -16.20 13.15
CA THR A 305 5.44 -16.63 14.51
C THR A 305 5.98 -18.06 14.57
N ASP A 306 5.69 -18.90 13.57
CA ASP A 306 6.08 -20.32 13.51
C ASP A 306 6.88 -20.61 12.23
N ALA A 307 8.20 -20.76 12.38
CA ALA A 307 9.12 -21.02 11.26
C ALA A 307 8.90 -22.40 10.62
N ALA A 308 8.48 -23.41 11.39
CA ALA A 308 8.20 -24.74 10.87
C ALA A 308 6.95 -24.70 9.98
N PHE A 309 5.87 -24.08 10.47
CA PHE A 309 4.66 -23.84 9.68
C PHE A 309 4.96 -23.04 8.41
N ARG A 310 5.78 -21.98 8.50
CA ARG A 310 6.19 -21.19 7.33
C ARG A 310 6.89 -22.04 6.27
N ARG A 311 7.90 -22.83 6.67
CA ARG A 311 8.64 -23.69 5.74
C ARG A 311 7.74 -24.76 5.13
N GLU A 312 6.94 -25.43 5.94
CA GLU A 312 5.99 -26.47 5.50
C GLU A 312 5.03 -25.93 4.43
N ARG A 313 4.34 -24.81 4.72
CA ARG A 313 3.33 -24.25 3.81
C ARG A 313 3.93 -23.64 2.55
N ALA A 314 5.06 -22.94 2.66
CA ALA A 314 5.76 -22.41 1.50
C ALA A 314 6.30 -23.53 0.60
N ALA A 315 6.83 -24.61 1.18
CA ALA A 315 7.34 -25.77 0.42
C ALA A 315 6.20 -26.49 -0.33
N ALA A 316 5.05 -26.70 0.31
CA ALA A 316 3.89 -27.32 -0.31
C ALA A 316 3.38 -26.51 -1.51
N LEU A 317 3.21 -25.18 -1.36
CA LEU A 317 2.79 -24.30 -2.46
C LEU A 317 3.83 -24.22 -3.59
N ALA A 318 5.13 -24.20 -3.26
CA ALA A 318 6.18 -24.27 -4.25
C ALA A 318 6.15 -25.59 -5.03
N GLY A 319 5.87 -26.72 -4.35
CA GLY A 319 5.70 -28.03 -4.97
C GLY A 319 4.51 -28.11 -5.93
N LEU A 320 3.42 -27.38 -5.64
CA LEU A 320 2.28 -27.25 -6.55
C LEU A 320 2.61 -26.37 -7.75
N LEU A 321 3.22 -25.20 -7.53
CA LEU A 321 3.59 -24.27 -8.59
C LEU A 321 4.51 -24.86 -9.65
N ARG A 322 5.44 -25.74 -9.26
CA ARG A 322 6.35 -26.40 -10.21
C ARG A 322 5.62 -27.26 -11.25
N ARG A 323 4.36 -27.65 -11.00
CA ARG A 323 3.54 -28.46 -11.90
C ARG A 323 2.72 -27.62 -12.89
N ILE A 324 2.76 -26.30 -12.76
CA ILE A 324 1.94 -25.38 -13.56
C ILE A 324 2.82 -24.65 -14.56
N ASP A 325 2.37 -24.59 -15.81
CA ASP A 325 2.95 -23.69 -16.79
C ASP A 325 2.23 -22.34 -16.75
N HIS A 326 2.86 -21.35 -16.10
CA HIS A 326 2.31 -20.00 -16.02
C HIS A 326 3.43 -18.96 -16.02
N PRO A 327 3.30 -17.83 -16.74
CA PRO A 327 4.35 -16.81 -16.83
C PRO A 327 4.85 -16.30 -15.47
N ARG A 328 3.98 -16.26 -14.46
CA ARG A 328 4.29 -15.80 -13.09
C ARG A 328 4.77 -16.90 -12.13
N ARG A 329 4.95 -18.13 -12.61
CA ARG A 329 5.36 -19.26 -11.75
C ARG A 329 6.63 -18.94 -10.98
N ASP A 330 7.69 -18.57 -11.69
CA ASP A 330 9.01 -18.37 -11.08
C ASP A 330 9.04 -17.16 -10.15
N LEU A 331 8.16 -16.17 -10.37
CA LEU A 331 7.99 -15.06 -9.45
C LEU A 331 7.49 -15.55 -8.07
N PHE A 332 6.46 -16.39 -8.05
CA PHE A 332 5.93 -16.95 -6.80
C PHE A 332 6.87 -17.98 -6.18
N LEU A 333 7.57 -18.78 -6.99
CA LEU A 333 8.65 -19.65 -6.49
C LEU A 333 9.72 -18.83 -5.77
N GLY A 334 10.09 -17.66 -6.31
CA GLY A 334 11.02 -16.74 -5.66
C GLY A 334 10.52 -16.24 -4.30
N TYR A 335 9.23 -15.87 -4.20
CA TYR A 335 8.63 -15.47 -2.92
C TYR A 335 8.61 -16.61 -1.89
N PHE A 336 8.22 -17.83 -2.29
CA PHE A 336 8.21 -18.98 -1.38
C PHE A 336 9.62 -19.40 -0.96
N ALA A 337 10.57 -19.43 -1.89
CA ALA A 337 11.98 -19.68 -1.56
C ALA A 337 12.53 -18.65 -0.56
N PHE A 338 12.18 -17.38 -0.73
CA PHE A 338 12.52 -16.33 0.22
C PHE A 338 11.90 -16.55 1.61
N MET A 339 10.62 -16.93 1.68
CA MET A 339 9.94 -17.28 2.95
C MET A 339 10.57 -18.50 3.65
N MET A 340 11.10 -19.44 2.88
CA MET A 340 11.81 -20.64 3.38
C MET A 340 13.27 -20.35 3.78
N GLU A 341 13.75 -19.12 3.63
CA GLU A 341 15.16 -18.74 3.81
C GLU A 341 16.12 -19.45 2.82
N ASP A 342 15.59 -20.02 1.73
CA ASP A 342 16.39 -20.53 0.60
C ASP A 342 16.67 -19.39 -0.38
N TYR A 343 17.60 -18.53 0.02
CA TYR A 343 17.95 -17.33 -0.75
C TYR A 343 18.61 -17.66 -2.10
N ALA A 344 19.18 -18.87 -2.27
CA ALA A 344 19.75 -19.30 -3.55
C ALA A 344 18.64 -19.61 -4.55
N ALA A 345 17.67 -20.45 -4.15
CA ALA A 345 16.50 -20.71 -4.99
C ALA A 345 15.68 -19.43 -5.25
N ALA A 346 15.60 -18.51 -4.28
CA ALA A 346 14.91 -17.24 -4.47
C ALA A 346 15.57 -16.39 -5.57
N LYS A 347 16.89 -16.25 -5.51
CA LYS A 347 17.68 -15.52 -6.52
C LYS A 347 17.48 -16.11 -7.92
N ASP A 348 17.61 -17.43 -8.06
CA ASP A 348 17.50 -18.10 -9.35
C ASP A 348 16.08 -17.96 -9.92
N ALA A 349 15.06 -18.13 -9.08
CA ALA A 349 13.67 -17.98 -9.48
C ALA A 349 13.34 -16.53 -9.92
N PHE A 350 13.81 -15.50 -9.20
CA PHE A 350 13.63 -14.11 -9.63
C PHE A 350 14.37 -13.77 -10.94
N ALA A 351 15.55 -14.36 -11.15
CA ALA A 351 16.29 -14.19 -12.40
C ALA A 351 15.54 -14.79 -13.60
N VAL A 352 14.90 -15.95 -13.42
CA VAL A 352 14.02 -16.53 -14.46
C VAL A 352 12.76 -15.69 -14.63
N ALA A 353 12.13 -15.25 -13.53
CA ALA A 353 10.92 -14.43 -13.54
C ALA A 353 11.10 -13.11 -14.31
N THR A 354 12.31 -12.56 -14.33
CA THR A 354 12.64 -11.35 -15.12
C THR A 354 12.43 -11.58 -16.62
N LYS A 355 12.66 -12.81 -17.10
CA LYS A 355 12.47 -13.19 -18.51
C LYS A 355 11.03 -13.62 -18.80
N THR A 356 10.42 -14.39 -17.89
CA THR A 356 9.07 -14.98 -18.10
C THR A 356 7.93 -14.05 -17.69
N SER A 357 8.19 -13.08 -16.83
CA SER A 357 7.25 -12.06 -16.36
C SER A 357 7.91 -10.68 -16.33
N PRO A 358 8.26 -10.09 -17.49
CA PRO A 358 8.99 -8.82 -17.54
C PRO A 358 8.22 -7.67 -16.87
N HIS A 359 6.89 -7.73 -16.77
CA HIS A 359 6.09 -6.73 -16.06
C HIS A 359 6.03 -6.92 -14.53
N ALA A 360 6.65 -7.98 -13.99
CA ALA A 360 6.71 -8.20 -12.55
C ALA A 360 7.66 -7.19 -11.89
N ILE A 361 7.09 -6.36 -11.02
CA ILE A 361 7.81 -5.31 -10.32
C ILE A 361 8.84 -5.92 -9.35
N GLY A 362 10.09 -5.46 -9.39
CA GLY A 362 11.13 -5.70 -8.38
C GLY A 362 11.97 -6.97 -8.56
N ALA A 363 11.51 -7.97 -9.32
CA ALA A 363 12.28 -9.19 -9.55
C ALA A 363 13.56 -8.94 -10.37
N SER A 364 13.46 -8.09 -11.40
CA SER A 364 14.57 -7.69 -12.28
C SER A 364 15.70 -6.95 -11.56
N THR A 365 15.41 -6.38 -10.39
CA THR A 365 16.34 -5.52 -9.65
C THR A 365 16.69 -6.12 -8.29
N TYR A 366 16.34 -7.39 -8.06
CA TYR A 366 16.63 -8.11 -6.83
C TYR A 366 18.14 -8.24 -6.60
N ILE A 367 18.59 -7.89 -5.39
CA ILE A 367 19.98 -8.05 -4.96
C ILE A 367 20.00 -9.07 -3.82
N ASP A 368 20.64 -10.21 -4.04
CA ASP A 368 20.94 -11.17 -2.99
C ASP A 368 21.89 -10.53 -1.97
N PHE A 369 21.42 -10.36 -0.73
CA PHE A 369 22.17 -9.70 0.33
C PHE A 369 23.48 -10.43 0.68
N ARG A 370 23.58 -11.73 0.38
CA ARG A 370 24.82 -12.51 0.56
C ARG A 370 25.92 -12.09 -0.42
N SER A 371 25.59 -11.36 -1.48
CA SER A 371 26.56 -10.79 -2.41
C SER A 371 27.13 -9.44 -1.94
N VAL A 372 26.54 -8.81 -0.92
CA VAL A 372 26.99 -7.50 -0.40
C VAL A 372 28.46 -7.49 0.03
N PRO A 373 29.03 -8.51 0.70
CA PRO A 373 30.47 -8.54 0.98
C PRO A 373 31.35 -8.36 -0.27
N ALA A 374 30.99 -8.99 -1.39
CA ALA A 374 31.72 -8.85 -2.65
C ALA A 374 31.56 -7.43 -3.23
N ILE A 375 30.37 -6.83 -3.11
CA ILE A 375 30.13 -5.42 -3.49
C ILE A 375 31.03 -4.49 -2.68
N LEU A 376 31.10 -4.69 -1.35
CA LEU A 376 31.90 -3.87 -0.46
C LEU A 376 33.40 -4.00 -0.73
N HIS A 377 33.86 -5.17 -1.17
CA HIS A 377 35.26 -5.42 -1.53
C HIS A 377 35.64 -4.86 -2.90
N ALA A 378 34.75 -4.99 -3.90
CA ALA A 378 34.98 -4.50 -5.25
C ALA A 378 34.87 -2.97 -5.35
N ALA A 379 34.02 -2.35 -4.53
CA ALA A 379 33.98 -0.90 -4.38
C ALA A 379 35.25 -0.44 -3.65
N GLY A 380 36.18 0.17 -4.39
CA GLY A 380 37.32 0.91 -3.80
C GLY A 380 36.86 2.02 -2.83
N GLU A 381 37.79 2.70 -2.17
CA GLU A 381 37.49 3.58 -1.03
C GLU A 381 36.51 4.73 -1.32
N ASP A 382 36.36 5.19 -2.56
CA ASP A 382 35.35 6.21 -2.95
C ASP A 382 34.83 5.95 -4.38
N ALA A 383 33.71 5.23 -4.51
CA ALA A 383 33.14 4.88 -5.82
C ALA A 383 32.33 6.00 -6.49
N THR A 384 32.09 7.13 -5.83
CA THR A 384 31.35 8.27 -6.39
C THR A 384 31.98 9.60 -5.98
N PRO A 385 32.29 10.50 -6.95
CA PRO A 385 32.77 11.84 -6.64
C PRO A 385 31.86 12.55 -5.64
N ALA A 386 32.46 13.32 -4.73
CA ALA A 386 31.69 14.15 -3.81
C ALA A 386 31.01 15.29 -4.58
N PRO A 387 29.67 15.47 -4.45
CA PRO A 387 28.98 16.59 -5.06
C PRO A 387 29.40 17.91 -4.41
N ALA A 388 29.23 19.03 -5.13
CA ALA A 388 29.51 20.36 -4.58
C ALA A 388 28.59 20.66 -3.39
N PHE A 389 29.13 21.26 -2.32
CA PHE A 389 28.39 21.60 -1.10
C PHE A 389 28.24 23.11 -0.95
N THR A 390 27.01 23.58 -0.74
CA THR A 390 26.66 25.00 -0.61
C THR A 390 25.71 25.22 0.57
N VAL A 391 25.89 26.33 1.31
CA VAL A 391 24.94 26.73 2.37
C VAL A 391 24.00 27.80 1.81
N LEU A 392 22.70 27.51 1.75
CA LEU A 392 21.69 28.41 1.18
C LEU A 392 21.14 29.41 2.21
N SER A 393 21.06 29.00 3.47
CA SER A 393 20.70 29.87 4.60
C SER A 393 21.84 29.83 5.62
N PRO A 394 22.57 30.95 5.83
CA PRO A 394 23.78 30.99 6.66
C PRO A 394 23.50 30.95 8.17
N ARG A 395 22.28 30.60 8.59
CA ARG A 395 21.92 30.51 10.00
C ARG A 395 22.72 29.42 10.72
N PRO A 396 23.05 29.63 12.01
CA PRO A 396 23.68 28.59 12.81
C PRO A 396 22.77 27.36 12.87
N ALA A 397 23.37 26.16 12.76
CA ALA A 397 22.62 24.91 12.88
C ALA A 397 21.99 24.83 14.27
N VAL A 398 20.70 24.48 14.34
CA VAL A 398 20.01 24.21 15.62
C VAL A 398 20.79 23.12 16.34
N ARG A 399 21.36 23.40 17.52
CA ARG A 399 22.36 22.52 18.17
C ARG A 399 21.86 21.09 18.38
N ASN A 400 20.59 20.88 18.71
CA ASN A 400 20.08 19.59 19.18
C ASN A 400 19.09 18.89 18.22
N GLY A 401 18.98 19.31 16.96
CA GLY A 401 18.05 18.72 15.99
C GLY A 401 18.72 17.80 14.95
N PRO A 402 17.98 16.83 14.37
CA PRO A 402 18.45 16.04 13.24
C PRO A 402 18.68 16.91 12.00
N LEU A 403 19.50 16.43 11.08
CA LEU A 403 19.52 16.93 9.71
C LEU A 403 18.42 16.20 8.93
N VAL A 404 17.37 16.91 8.52
CA VAL A 404 16.37 16.36 7.59
C VAL A 404 16.93 16.48 6.18
N ALA A 405 17.02 15.38 5.44
CA ALA A 405 17.56 15.37 4.08
C ALA A 405 16.52 14.86 3.07
N ILE A 406 16.41 15.59 1.96
CA ILE A 406 15.61 15.22 0.80
C ILE A 406 16.48 15.20 -0.45
N SER A 407 16.10 14.39 -1.44
CA SER A 407 16.71 14.41 -2.77
C SER A 407 15.65 14.53 -3.85
N ALA A 408 15.94 15.31 -4.88
CA ALA A 408 15.03 15.54 -5.99
C ALA A 408 15.81 15.99 -7.23
N ASN A 409 15.27 15.69 -8.41
CA ASN A 409 15.62 16.45 -9.61
C ASN A 409 14.87 17.79 -9.63
N ASP A 410 15.20 18.63 -10.61
CA ASP A 410 14.56 19.92 -10.88
C ASP A 410 13.02 19.83 -10.87
N ARG A 411 12.45 18.88 -11.62
CA ARG A 411 11.00 18.72 -11.77
C ARG A 411 10.31 18.37 -10.46
N TYR A 412 10.88 17.43 -9.70
CA TYR A 412 10.31 16.98 -8.44
C TYR A 412 10.47 18.04 -7.35
N LEU A 413 11.59 18.78 -7.37
CA LEU A 413 11.84 19.90 -6.46
C LEU A 413 10.77 20.99 -6.65
N ARG A 414 10.57 21.49 -7.88
CA ARG A 414 9.55 22.51 -8.18
C ARG A 414 8.15 22.10 -7.74
N ARG A 415 7.81 20.82 -7.92
CA ARG A 415 6.48 20.28 -7.59
C ARG A 415 6.23 20.16 -6.09
N HIS A 416 7.23 19.77 -5.30
CA HIS A 416 7.00 19.32 -3.92
C HIS A 416 7.70 20.16 -2.84
N ALA A 417 8.80 20.85 -3.16
CA ALA A 417 9.67 21.46 -2.15
C ALA A 417 8.98 22.55 -1.32
N VAL A 418 8.16 23.40 -1.95
CA VAL A 418 7.41 24.45 -1.25
C VAL A 418 6.40 23.84 -0.27
N HIS A 419 5.64 22.84 -0.70
CA HIS A 419 4.68 22.15 0.17
C HIS A 419 5.40 21.48 1.34
N TYR A 420 6.48 20.76 1.06
CA TYR A 420 7.29 20.09 2.08
C TYR A 420 7.83 21.09 3.12
N ALA A 421 8.38 22.23 2.68
CA ALA A 421 8.85 23.29 3.57
C ALA A 421 7.71 23.89 4.42
N GLN A 422 6.53 24.09 3.86
CA GLN A 422 5.36 24.55 4.62
C GLN A 422 4.97 23.53 5.70
N GLN A 423 5.02 22.23 5.40
CA GLN A 423 4.75 21.18 6.38
C GLN A 423 5.79 21.18 7.51
N LEU A 424 7.09 21.25 7.18
CA LEU A 424 8.15 21.36 8.19
C LEU A 424 7.94 22.57 9.11
N ARG A 425 7.64 23.74 8.55
CA ARG A 425 7.37 24.97 9.31
C ARG A 425 6.17 24.83 10.26
N ARG A 426 5.11 24.12 9.83
CA ARG A 426 3.93 23.86 10.66
C ARG A 426 4.25 22.99 11.87
N ARG A 427 5.26 22.11 11.77
CA ARG A 427 5.66 21.20 12.85
C ARG A 427 6.71 21.81 13.77
N SER A 428 7.69 22.54 13.23
CA SER A 428 8.72 23.19 14.04
C SER A 428 9.08 24.57 13.51
N ARG A 429 9.35 25.52 14.43
CA ARG A 429 9.81 26.87 14.12
C ARG A 429 11.27 26.90 13.66
N GLU A 430 12.07 25.91 14.03
CA GLU A 430 13.50 25.82 13.74
C GLU A 430 13.93 24.38 13.38
N GLY A 431 15.05 24.26 12.67
CA GLY A 431 15.59 22.94 12.30
C GLY A 431 16.76 23.00 11.31
N ASN A 432 17.14 21.84 10.79
CA ASN A 432 18.17 21.71 9.77
C ASN A 432 17.60 20.95 8.57
N LEU A 433 17.67 21.53 7.38
CA LEU A 433 17.25 20.92 6.11
C LEU A 433 18.45 20.84 5.16
N HIS A 434 18.66 19.67 4.58
CA HIS A 434 19.57 19.45 3.46
C HIS A 434 18.77 19.07 2.22
N VAL A 435 19.07 19.74 1.11
CA VAL A 435 18.54 19.41 -0.21
C VAL A 435 19.68 18.82 -1.03
N HIS A 436 19.52 17.62 -1.56
CA HIS A 436 20.40 17.07 -2.59
C HIS A 436 19.74 17.17 -3.96
N LEU A 437 20.18 18.13 -4.77
CA LEU A 437 19.65 18.41 -6.09
C LEU A 437 20.39 17.62 -7.17
N ILE A 438 19.66 16.90 -8.00
CA ILE A 438 20.18 16.24 -9.19
C ILE A 438 19.79 17.12 -10.38
N GLY A 439 20.69 18.02 -10.77
CA GLY A 439 20.41 19.09 -11.71
C GLY A 439 21.24 20.33 -11.44
N ASP A 440 20.93 21.37 -12.21
CA ASP A 440 21.60 22.65 -12.12
C ASP A 440 21.00 23.52 -10.98
N PRO A 441 21.79 23.86 -9.94
CA PRO A 441 21.32 24.73 -8.86
C PRO A 441 21.03 26.16 -9.32
N GLU A 442 21.67 26.66 -10.38
CA GLU A 442 21.43 28.01 -10.90
C GLU A 442 20.02 28.09 -11.52
N ALA A 443 19.64 27.08 -12.30
CA ALA A 443 18.29 26.96 -12.86
C ALA A 443 17.17 26.83 -11.81
N GLU A 444 17.49 26.37 -10.59
CA GLU A 444 16.53 26.20 -9.49
C GLU A 444 16.63 27.27 -8.39
N GLN A 445 17.35 28.36 -8.63
CA GLN A 445 17.66 29.36 -7.63
C GLN A 445 16.39 29.93 -6.95
N GLU A 446 15.32 30.20 -7.72
CA GLU A 446 14.06 30.72 -7.18
C GLU A 446 13.40 29.74 -6.20
N THR A 447 13.32 28.45 -6.57
CA THR A 447 12.76 27.40 -5.72
C THR A 447 13.58 27.25 -4.43
N LEU A 448 14.91 27.22 -4.55
CA LEU A 448 15.85 27.08 -3.44
C LEU A 448 15.78 28.28 -2.48
N GLN A 449 15.74 29.50 -3.00
CA GLN A 449 15.54 30.72 -2.19
C GLN A 449 14.18 30.72 -1.49
N SER A 450 13.14 30.19 -2.14
CA SER A 450 11.80 30.07 -1.54
C SER A 450 11.81 29.16 -0.32
N LEU A 451 12.59 28.08 -0.29
CA LEU A 451 12.75 27.24 0.89
C LEU A 451 13.30 28.02 2.09
N ALA A 452 14.36 28.81 1.87
CA ALA A 452 14.96 29.64 2.91
C ALA A 452 13.98 30.71 3.43
N ARG A 453 13.13 31.28 2.56
CA ARG A 453 12.08 32.24 2.96
C ARG A 453 10.95 31.58 3.76
N ILE A 454 10.51 30.39 3.37
CA ILE A 454 9.42 29.66 4.05
C ILE A 454 9.87 29.17 5.42
N LEU A 455 11.14 28.77 5.55
CA LEU A 455 11.74 28.21 6.75
C LEU A 455 12.75 29.18 7.39
N PRO A 456 12.32 30.36 7.87
CA PRO A 456 13.24 31.36 8.37
C PRO A 456 14.07 30.83 9.54
N GLY A 457 13.51 29.99 10.44
CA GLY A 457 14.25 29.41 11.56
C GLY A 457 15.15 28.22 11.22
N TYR A 458 15.27 27.82 9.94
CA TYR A 458 16.05 26.65 9.56
C TYR A 458 17.40 27.03 8.98
N ARG A 459 18.41 26.18 9.24
CA ARG A 459 19.61 26.11 8.40
C ARG A 459 19.29 25.24 7.19
N VAL A 460 19.33 25.83 6.00
CA VAL A 460 19.09 25.16 4.72
C VAL A 460 20.43 25.03 3.99
N THR A 461 20.79 23.79 3.67
CA THR A 461 22.03 23.44 2.96
C THR A 461 21.70 22.68 1.67
N LEU A 462 22.62 22.73 0.72
CA LEU A 462 22.48 22.16 -0.61
C LEU A 462 23.71 21.35 -0.97
N THR A 463 23.50 20.19 -1.59
CA THR A 463 24.48 19.61 -2.50
C THR A 463 23.86 19.46 -3.88
N SER A 464 24.68 19.51 -4.93
CA SER A 464 24.19 19.27 -6.30
C SER A 464 25.13 18.40 -7.12
N GLU A 465 24.54 17.63 -8.03
CA GLU A 465 25.25 16.84 -9.04
C GLU A 465 24.57 16.97 -10.40
N PRO A 466 25.32 16.88 -11.51
CA PRO A 466 24.72 16.93 -12.85
C PRO A 466 23.83 15.71 -13.10
N VAL A 467 22.83 15.86 -13.96
CA VAL A 467 22.00 14.74 -14.42
C VAL A 467 22.83 13.85 -15.35
N THR A 468 23.43 12.79 -14.81
CA THR A 468 24.13 11.77 -15.59
C THR A 468 23.21 10.63 -16.02
N VAL A 469 22.19 10.34 -15.22
CA VAL A 469 21.14 9.35 -15.51
C VAL A 469 19.78 10.02 -15.31
N ASN A 470 19.07 10.29 -16.42
CA ASN A 470 17.77 10.95 -16.40
C ASN A 470 16.62 9.94 -16.26
N GLU A 471 16.61 9.17 -15.18
CA GLU A 471 15.63 8.10 -14.95
C GLU A 471 15.03 8.17 -13.54
N PRO A 472 13.72 7.91 -13.37
CA PRO A 472 13.05 8.00 -12.06
C PRO A 472 13.72 7.18 -10.96
N TYR A 473 14.25 5.99 -11.29
CA TYR A 473 14.89 5.13 -10.30
C TYR A 473 16.20 5.72 -9.75
N TYR A 474 16.93 6.50 -10.56
CA TYR A 474 18.14 7.17 -10.11
C TYR A 474 17.80 8.22 -9.06
N PHE A 475 16.82 9.07 -9.36
CA PHE A 475 16.37 10.12 -8.46
C PHE A 475 15.85 9.58 -7.11
N ALA A 476 15.10 8.47 -7.13
CA ALA A 476 14.63 7.81 -5.91
C ALA A 476 15.77 7.23 -5.05
N THR A 477 16.84 6.76 -5.69
CA THR A 477 17.97 6.08 -5.05
C THR A 477 19.09 7.04 -4.62
N ALA A 478 19.20 8.22 -5.22
CA ALA A 478 20.29 9.17 -4.99
C ALA A 478 20.51 9.52 -3.50
N ARG A 479 19.42 9.64 -2.73
CA ARG A 479 19.49 9.84 -1.27
C ARG A 479 20.21 8.71 -0.51
N MET A 480 20.14 7.48 -0.99
CA MET A 480 20.84 6.31 -0.43
C MET A 480 22.29 6.27 -0.91
N LEU A 481 22.51 6.56 -2.20
CA LEU A 481 23.84 6.72 -2.80
C LEU A 481 24.69 7.74 -2.04
N ARG A 482 24.08 8.83 -1.57
CA ARG A 482 24.75 9.93 -0.87
C ARG A 482 24.71 9.81 0.66
N MET A 483 24.14 8.74 1.21
CA MET A 483 23.94 8.58 2.66
C MET A 483 25.23 8.74 3.48
N ALA A 484 26.33 8.10 3.06
CA ALA A 484 27.62 8.22 3.74
C ALA A 484 28.18 9.66 3.71
N GLN A 485 27.95 10.39 2.61
CA GLN A 485 28.36 11.79 2.47
C GLN A 485 27.51 12.71 3.36
N LEU A 486 26.20 12.47 3.44
CA LEU A 486 25.30 13.21 4.35
C LEU A 486 25.73 13.02 5.81
N CYS A 487 26.16 11.82 6.20
CA CYS A 487 26.72 11.56 7.53
C CYS A 487 28.02 12.35 7.79
N ARG A 488 28.84 12.59 6.76
CA ARG A 488 30.05 13.45 6.88
C ARG A 488 29.73 14.94 7.00
N ILE A 489 28.66 15.41 6.36
CA ILE A 489 28.19 16.80 6.45
C ILE A 489 27.71 17.14 7.88
N ALA A 490 27.15 16.15 8.59
CA ALA A 490 26.59 16.32 9.92
C ALA A 490 27.06 15.22 10.90
N PRO A 491 28.36 15.11 11.19
CA PRO A 491 28.95 13.94 11.83
C PRO A 491 28.51 13.73 13.29
N ALA A 492 28.08 14.80 13.96
CA ALA A 492 27.60 14.78 15.34
C ALA A 492 26.07 14.81 15.46
N ARG A 493 25.34 14.65 14.35
CA ARG A 493 23.87 14.78 14.32
C ARG A 493 23.20 13.54 13.76
N PRO A 494 22.01 13.17 14.26
CA PRO A 494 21.18 12.22 13.56
C PRO A 494 20.77 12.75 12.18
N LEU A 495 20.66 11.86 11.22
CA LEU A 495 20.14 12.13 9.88
C LEU A 495 18.74 11.54 9.77
N LEU A 496 17.78 12.28 9.21
CA LEU A 496 16.47 11.78 8.82
C LEU A 496 16.29 12.03 7.32
N VAL A 497 16.40 10.98 6.52
CA VAL A 497 16.19 11.05 5.07
C VAL A 497 14.74 10.67 4.77
N THR A 498 14.00 11.51 4.02
CA THR A 498 12.60 11.22 3.65
C THR A 498 12.37 11.40 2.15
N ASP A 499 11.22 10.93 1.63
CA ASP A 499 10.74 11.45 0.34
C ASP A 499 10.36 12.93 0.48
N ILE A 500 10.44 13.68 -0.61
CA ILE A 500 10.01 15.10 -0.66
C ILE A 500 8.50 15.26 -0.69
N ASP A 501 7.75 14.22 -1.08
CA ASP A 501 6.29 14.18 -1.07
C ASP A 501 5.73 13.54 0.21
N SER A 502 6.59 13.15 1.14
CA SER A 502 6.21 12.69 2.48
C SER A 502 5.75 13.85 3.38
N THR A 503 4.92 13.53 4.36
CA THR A 503 4.45 14.46 5.38
C THR A 503 4.89 13.99 6.76
N LEU A 504 5.63 14.84 7.50
CA LEU A 504 5.90 14.61 8.91
C LEU A 504 4.70 15.05 9.75
N ARG A 505 4.17 14.15 10.58
CA ARG A 505 3.04 14.45 11.49
C ARG A 505 3.47 15.16 12.77
N GLU A 506 4.72 14.97 13.20
CA GLU A 506 5.32 15.57 14.39
C GLU A 506 6.65 16.27 14.03
N PRO A 507 7.27 17.04 14.94
CA PRO A 507 8.60 17.61 14.73
C PRO A 507 9.64 16.52 14.45
N ALA A 508 10.55 16.76 13.51
CA ALA A 508 11.57 15.76 13.14
C ALA A 508 12.46 15.33 14.31
N ALA A 509 12.77 16.25 15.24
CA ALA A 509 13.53 15.94 16.43
C ALA A 509 12.81 14.93 17.33
N ASP A 510 11.51 15.14 17.56
CA ASP A 510 10.68 14.26 18.38
C ASP A 510 10.51 12.90 17.71
N PHE A 511 10.28 12.87 16.40
CA PHE A 511 10.22 11.64 15.61
C PHE A 511 11.50 10.81 15.78
N VAL A 512 12.67 11.41 15.55
CA VAL A 512 13.94 10.71 15.66
C VAL A 512 14.20 10.27 17.10
N ALA A 513 14.04 11.15 18.09
CA ALA A 513 14.29 10.82 19.49
C ALA A 513 13.41 9.64 19.96
N ARG A 514 12.13 9.65 19.60
CA ARG A 514 11.15 8.64 19.99
C ARG A 514 11.31 7.32 19.24
N LYS A 515 11.49 7.38 17.91
CA LYS A 515 11.49 6.18 17.05
C LYS A 515 12.87 5.52 16.95
N LEU A 516 13.94 6.31 16.93
CA LEU A 516 15.29 5.76 16.87
C LEU A 516 15.78 5.32 18.25
N GLY A 517 15.42 6.07 19.30
CA GLY A 517 15.83 5.78 20.67
C GLY A 517 17.34 5.59 20.77
N THR A 518 17.78 4.42 21.26
CA THR A 518 19.20 4.07 21.34
C THR A 518 19.73 3.33 20.12
N ALA A 519 18.92 3.06 19.09
CA ALA A 519 19.35 2.31 17.90
C ALA A 519 20.31 3.12 17.02
N ASP A 520 21.09 2.41 16.21
CA ASP A 520 22.05 3.02 15.28
C ASP A 520 21.38 3.45 13.97
N VAL A 521 20.34 2.70 13.56
CA VAL A 521 19.61 2.88 12.31
C VAL A 521 18.12 2.70 12.55
N GLY A 522 17.32 3.60 12.00
CA GLY A 522 15.86 3.52 12.00
C GLY A 522 15.36 3.32 10.58
N LEU A 523 14.64 2.22 10.33
CA LEU A 523 14.05 1.88 9.04
C LEU A 523 12.56 1.64 9.20
N ALA A 524 11.79 1.87 8.14
CA ALA A 524 10.39 1.51 8.12
C ALA A 524 10.27 0.01 7.83
N LEU A 525 10.25 -0.80 8.88
CA LEU A 525 10.29 -2.25 8.77
C LEU A 525 8.87 -2.82 8.66
N ARG A 526 8.74 -3.93 7.93
CA ARG A 526 7.54 -4.76 7.89
C ARG A 526 7.95 -6.18 8.25
N SER A 527 8.42 -6.31 9.49
CA SER A 527 9.13 -7.50 9.96
C SER A 527 8.43 -8.19 11.12
N GLN A 528 7.40 -7.58 11.70
CA GLN A 528 6.54 -8.16 12.73
C GLN A 528 5.07 -7.94 12.39
N VAL A 529 4.19 -8.73 13.00
CA VAL A 529 2.75 -8.52 12.92
C VAL A 529 2.38 -7.41 13.90
N THR A 530 1.95 -6.27 13.40
CA THR A 530 1.53 -5.13 14.24
C THR A 530 0.04 -4.88 14.10
N VAL A 531 -0.52 -4.09 15.01
CA VAL A 531 -1.88 -3.56 14.90
C VAL A 531 -1.78 -2.09 14.51
N GLY A 532 -2.48 -1.71 13.45
CA GLY A 532 -2.47 -0.34 12.97
C GLY A 532 -3.56 -0.08 11.93
N HIS A 533 -3.54 1.12 11.35
CA HIS A 533 -4.47 1.46 10.28
C HIS A 533 -4.07 0.78 8.98
N HIS A 534 -4.99 0.06 8.37
CA HIS A 534 -4.80 -0.54 7.05
C HIS A 534 -5.71 0.14 6.03
N TRP A 535 -5.16 0.58 4.89
CA TRP A 535 -5.91 1.37 3.89
C TRP A 535 -7.14 0.66 3.29
N ARG A 536 -7.19 -0.68 3.35
CA ARG A 536 -8.35 -1.47 2.90
C ARG A 536 -9.42 -1.68 3.97
N VAL A 537 -9.15 -1.33 5.23
CA VAL A 537 -10.02 -1.62 6.36
C VAL A 537 -10.39 -0.31 7.05
N ALA A 538 -11.66 -0.15 7.41
CA ALA A 538 -12.08 0.95 8.27
C ALA A 538 -11.67 0.62 9.71
N GLY A 539 -10.69 1.35 10.25
CA GLY A 539 -10.19 1.20 11.63
C GLY A 539 -8.87 0.43 11.76
N LEU A 540 -8.64 -0.13 12.95
CA LEU A 540 -7.45 -0.91 13.29
C LEU A 540 -7.54 -2.33 12.74
N ALA A 541 -6.42 -2.83 12.23
CA ALA A 541 -6.28 -4.13 11.60
C ALA A 541 -4.87 -4.69 11.86
N ASN A 542 -4.70 -6.00 11.68
CA ASN A 542 -3.39 -6.61 11.59
C ASN A 542 -2.65 -6.08 10.35
N VAL A 543 -1.44 -5.61 10.56
CA VAL A 543 -0.48 -5.25 9.52
C VAL A 543 0.60 -6.32 9.53
N TYR A 544 0.55 -7.19 8.51
CA TYR A 544 1.49 -8.30 8.40
C TYR A 544 2.83 -7.89 7.76
N PRO A 545 3.90 -8.62 8.07
CA PRO A 545 5.12 -8.60 7.28
C PRO A 545 4.86 -8.89 5.79
N ARG A 546 5.86 -8.58 4.95
CA ARG A 546 5.75 -8.77 3.49
C ARG A 546 6.62 -9.92 3.03
N ALA A 547 6.01 -10.89 2.37
CA ALA A 547 6.73 -12.04 1.82
C ALA A 547 7.48 -11.76 0.50
N VAL A 548 7.76 -10.48 0.24
CA VAL A 548 8.38 -9.95 -0.97
C VAL A 548 9.58 -9.12 -0.54
N PRO A 549 10.82 -9.45 -0.94
CA PRO A 549 12.04 -8.86 -0.39
C PRO A 549 12.04 -7.32 -0.36
N TRP A 550 11.78 -6.67 -1.50
CA TRP A 550 11.72 -5.21 -1.62
C TRP A 550 10.51 -4.56 -0.94
N GLN A 551 9.59 -5.32 -0.35
CA GLN A 551 8.49 -4.75 0.43
C GLN A 551 8.68 -4.95 1.94
N THR A 552 9.73 -5.64 2.37
CA THR A 552 10.05 -5.86 3.78
C THR A 552 10.56 -4.61 4.50
N VAL A 553 11.14 -3.68 3.74
CA VAL A 553 11.59 -2.37 4.20
C VAL A 553 11.10 -1.30 3.23
N ALA A 554 10.48 -0.24 3.77
CA ALA A 554 10.03 0.89 2.98
C ALA A 554 11.09 1.99 2.94
N ALA A 555 11.29 2.59 1.76
CA ALA A 555 12.32 3.60 1.53
C ALA A 555 11.88 5.04 1.92
N TRP A 556 10.64 5.23 2.38
CA TRP A 556 10.07 6.57 2.63
C TRP A 556 10.75 7.33 3.77
N ALA A 557 11.44 6.64 4.68
CA ALA A 557 12.15 7.22 5.80
C ALA A 557 13.33 6.34 6.23
N ILE A 558 14.51 6.95 6.37
CA ILE A 558 15.73 6.34 6.89
C ILE A 558 16.30 7.28 7.95
N ALA A 559 16.40 6.82 9.19
CA ALA A 559 17.05 7.54 10.27
C ALA A 559 18.44 6.92 10.54
N ILE A 560 19.48 7.74 10.65
CA ILE A 560 20.84 7.30 10.98
C ILE A 560 21.30 8.04 12.23
N ALA A 561 21.65 7.32 13.29
CA ALA A 561 22.25 7.91 14.48
C ALA A 561 23.72 8.29 14.20
N PRO A 562 24.27 9.31 14.89
CA PRO A 562 25.69 9.68 14.76
C PRO A 562 26.64 8.70 15.47
N THR A 563 26.34 7.41 15.45
CA THR A 563 27.12 6.33 16.05
C THR A 563 28.04 5.68 15.02
N ALA A 564 28.99 4.84 15.49
CA ALA A 564 29.81 4.03 14.60
C ALA A 564 28.97 3.05 13.77
N GLY A 565 27.93 2.45 14.39
CA GLY A 565 26.99 1.56 13.69
C GLY A 565 26.21 2.28 12.60
N GLY A 566 25.70 3.48 12.87
CA GLY A 566 24.95 4.29 11.91
C GLY A 566 25.81 4.69 10.71
N ARG A 567 27.04 5.17 10.95
CA ARG A 567 28.01 5.49 9.88
C ARG A 567 28.35 4.26 9.03
N ARG A 568 28.60 3.11 9.67
CA ARG A 568 28.90 1.86 8.96
C ARG A 568 27.73 1.40 8.08
N PHE A 569 26.49 1.53 8.57
CA PHE A 569 25.32 1.21 7.75
C PHE A 569 25.18 2.17 6.56
N ALA A 570 25.40 3.48 6.77
CA ALA A 570 25.38 4.46 5.71
C ALA A 570 26.40 4.14 4.60
N GLU A 571 27.61 3.70 4.97
CA GLU A 571 28.63 3.24 4.01
C GLU A 571 28.19 2.00 3.22
N ILE A 572 27.63 1.00 3.92
CA ILE A 572 27.09 -0.21 3.27
C ILE A 572 26.01 0.19 2.26
N LEU A 573 25.04 1.00 2.69
CA LEU A 573 23.91 1.43 1.88
C LEU A 573 24.38 2.21 0.64
N SER A 574 25.30 3.15 0.80
CA SER A 574 25.83 3.94 -0.32
C SER A 574 26.58 3.08 -1.34
N ARG A 575 27.36 2.09 -0.91
CA ARG A 575 28.07 1.17 -1.82
C ARG A 575 27.14 0.21 -2.54
N VAL A 576 26.15 -0.36 -1.83
CA VAL A 576 25.11 -1.20 -2.44
C VAL A 576 24.27 -0.38 -3.43
N ALA A 577 23.98 0.89 -3.11
CA ALA A 577 23.27 1.78 -4.01
C ALA A 577 24.04 2.07 -5.31
N ALA A 578 25.34 2.35 -5.21
CA ALA A 578 26.20 2.57 -6.37
C ALA A 578 26.21 1.35 -7.31
N GLU A 579 26.39 0.16 -6.76
CA GLU A 579 26.39 -1.08 -7.55
C GLU A 579 25.00 -1.40 -8.12
N GLY A 580 23.93 -1.22 -7.34
CA GLY A 580 22.56 -1.43 -7.80
C GLY A 580 22.20 -0.51 -8.97
N LEU A 581 22.57 0.77 -8.89
CA LEU A 581 22.39 1.73 -9.99
C LEU A 581 23.23 1.37 -11.21
N ARG A 582 24.49 0.95 -11.02
CA ARG A 582 25.35 0.50 -12.12
C ARG A 582 24.75 -0.69 -12.86
N ARG A 583 24.22 -1.69 -12.14
CA ARG A 583 23.51 -2.84 -12.73
C ARG A 583 22.26 -2.42 -13.47
N ALA A 584 21.43 -1.56 -12.86
CA ALA A 584 20.21 -1.07 -13.48
C ALA A 584 20.49 -0.26 -14.77
N ALA A 585 21.57 0.52 -14.80
CA ALA A 585 21.99 1.26 -15.99
C ALA A 585 22.46 0.33 -17.12
N ALA A 586 23.17 -0.75 -16.77
CA ALA A 586 23.67 -1.75 -17.73
C ALA A 586 22.56 -2.66 -18.29
N ASP A 587 21.50 -2.90 -17.50
CA ASP A 587 20.37 -3.73 -17.93
C ASP A 587 19.32 -2.88 -18.66
N ALA A 588 19.29 -2.98 -19.99
CA ALA A 588 18.28 -2.34 -20.83
C ALA A 588 16.96 -3.14 -20.89
N SER A 589 16.89 -4.32 -20.28
CA SER A 589 15.74 -5.21 -20.39
C SER A 589 14.75 -5.03 -19.22
N GLY A 590 13.57 -4.52 -19.54
CA GLY A 590 12.42 -4.51 -18.63
C GLY A 590 12.28 -3.30 -17.69
N PRO A 591 11.18 -3.24 -16.94
CA PRO A 591 10.83 -2.14 -16.04
C PRO A 591 11.76 -2.09 -14.81
N ARG A 592 12.36 -0.92 -14.59
CA ARG A 592 13.31 -0.62 -13.51
C ARG A 592 12.62 -0.09 -12.24
N TRP A 593 11.69 -0.87 -11.70
CA TRP A 593 10.93 -0.49 -10.50
C TRP A 593 11.52 -1.14 -9.23
N MET A 594 11.31 -0.49 -8.08
CA MET A 594 11.74 -0.94 -6.74
C MET A 594 13.26 -1.08 -6.53
N ILE A 595 14.09 -0.41 -7.35
CA ILE A 595 15.55 -0.46 -7.22
C ILE A 595 16.01 0.04 -5.84
N ASP A 596 15.50 1.20 -5.42
CA ASP A 596 15.79 1.81 -4.13
C ASP A 596 15.39 0.88 -2.96
N GLN A 597 14.22 0.25 -3.04
CA GLN A 597 13.78 -0.70 -2.02
C GLN A 597 14.58 -2.01 -2.02
N ASN A 598 14.99 -2.53 -3.18
CA ASN A 598 15.85 -3.71 -3.28
C ASN A 598 17.26 -3.43 -2.72
N ILE A 599 17.82 -2.25 -3.00
CA ILE A 599 19.08 -1.77 -2.43
C ILE A 599 18.98 -1.69 -0.90
N LEU A 600 17.92 -1.04 -0.40
CA LEU A 600 17.70 -0.88 1.04
C LEU A 600 17.51 -2.23 1.72
N PHE A 601 16.73 -3.13 1.11
CA PHE A 601 16.55 -4.51 1.58
C PHE A 601 17.88 -5.25 1.66
N ALA A 602 18.68 -5.24 0.60
CA ALA A 602 19.95 -5.97 0.56
C ALA A 602 20.94 -5.44 1.60
N ALA A 603 21.05 -4.13 1.76
CA ALA A 603 21.89 -3.51 2.79
C ALA A 603 21.40 -3.86 4.21
N TYR A 604 20.09 -3.79 4.46
CA TYR A 604 19.47 -4.15 5.73
C TYR A 604 19.68 -5.63 6.07
N ALA A 605 19.31 -6.54 5.18
CA ALA A 605 19.43 -7.98 5.39
C ALA A 605 20.90 -8.40 5.59
N HIS A 606 21.83 -7.82 4.85
CA HIS A 606 23.26 -8.03 5.08
C HIS A 606 23.69 -7.55 6.47
N ALA A 607 23.28 -6.34 6.88
CA ALA A 607 23.67 -5.77 8.15
C ALA A 607 23.12 -6.58 9.33
N VAL A 608 21.85 -6.97 9.30
CA VAL A 608 21.24 -7.78 10.38
C VAL A 608 21.89 -9.17 10.45
N THR A 609 22.18 -9.80 9.31
CA THR A 609 22.74 -11.16 9.26
C THR A 609 24.22 -11.20 9.63
N PHE A 610 25.03 -10.26 9.11
CA PHE A 610 26.49 -10.36 9.15
C PHE A 610 27.17 -9.23 9.96
N ARG A 611 26.41 -8.27 10.47
CA ARG A 611 26.90 -7.13 11.26
C ARG A 611 26.05 -6.91 12.52
N PRO A 612 25.96 -7.89 13.44
CA PRO A 612 25.08 -7.82 14.62
C PRO A 612 25.37 -6.63 15.56
N GLY A 613 26.53 -5.98 15.43
CA GLY A 613 26.85 -4.75 16.16
C GLY A 613 26.12 -3.49 15.68
N ILE A 614 25.33 -3.55 14.60
CA ILE A 614 24.46 -2.44 14.15
C ILE A 614 23.05 -2.70 14.68
N ARG A 615 22.55 -1.81 15.55
CA ARG A 615 21.21 -1.93 16.14
C ARG A 615 20.18 -1.21 15.29
N PHE A 616 19.08 -1.89 15.01
CA PHE A 616 17.98 -1.35 14.20
C PHE A 616 16.75 -1.04 15.06
N ALA A 617 16.01 -0.01 14.68
CA ALA A 617 14.68 0.28 15.18
C ALA A 617 13.68 0.33 14.01
N ASP A 618 12.46 -0.17 14.25
CA ASP A 618 11.34 0.06 13.34
C ASP A 618 10.76 1.46 13.58
N VAL A 619 10.99 2.36 12.64
CA VAL A 619 10.47 3.73 12.73
C VAL A 619 9.05 3.86 12.15
N GLY A 620 8.51 2.80 11.54
CA GLY A 620 7.22 2.80 10.87
C GLY A 620 7.14 3.79 9.71
N SER A 621 5.92 4.17 9.32
CA SER A 621 5.73 5.31 8.44
C SER A 621 5.77 6.62 9.24
N PRO A 622 6.50 7.67 8.78
CA PRO A 622 6.29 9.02 9.31
C PRO A 622 4.86 9.54 9.05
N LEU A 623 4.11 8.85 8.17
CA LEU A 623 2.69 9.07 7.91
C LEU A 623 1.77 8.26 8.84
N ASP A 624 2.29 7.34 9.66
CA ASP A 624 1.47 6.60 10.62
C ASP A 624 1.03 7.53 11.74
N LEU A 625 -0.15 7.26 12.32
CA LEU A 625 -0.61 8.03 13.47
C LEU A 625 0.43 7.92 14.61
N PRO A 626 0.72 9.00 15.35
CA PRO A 626 1.53 8.90 16.55
C PRO A 626 0.89 7.90 17.54
N PRO A 627 1.67 7.20 18.39
CA PRO A 627 1.13 6.27 19.36
C PRO A 627 0.08 6.88 20.29
N SER A 628 0.12 8.20 20.51
CA SER A 628 -0.91 8.94 21.27
C SER A 628 -2.29 8.95 20.60
N GLU A 629 -2.38 8.60 19.31
CA GLU A 629 -3.62 8.41 18.57
C GLU A 629 -3.99 6.91 18.42
N LEU A 630 -3.08 6.00 18.83
CA LEU A 630 -3.40 4.59 19.03
C LEU A 630 -3.85 4.41 20.48
N PRO A 631 -4.84 3.54 20.76
CA PRO A 631 -5.20 3.27 22.14
C PRO A 631 -4.03 2.67 22.94
N GLU A 632 -3.92 2.99 24.23
CA GLU A 632 -2.84 2.50 25.11
C GLU A 632 -2.81 0.97 25.20
N ASP A 633 -3.97 0.32 25.01
CA ASP A 633 -4.13 -1.14 25.07
C ASP A 633 -3.93 -1.86 23.72
N VAL A 634 -3.36 -1.20 22.71
CA VAL A 634 -3.05 -1.89 21.44
C VAL A 634 -2.09 -3.05 21.70
N PRO A 635 -2.41 -4.28 21.24
CA PRO A 635 -1.55 -5.43 21.45
C PRO A 635 -0.12 -5.15 20.98
N PRO A 636 0.91 -5.58 21.73
CA PRO A 636 2.28 -5.41 21.31
C PRO A 636 2.53 -6.12 19.97
N PRO A 637 3.58 -5.72 19.22
CA PRO A 637 4.01 -6.44 18.02
C PRO A 637 4.19 -7.93 18.31
N ARG A 638 3.64 -8.78 17.43
CA ARG A 638 3.70 -10.25 17.52
C ARG A 638 4.68 -10.80 16.48
N GLY A 639 5.37 -11.87 16.83
CA GLY A 639 6.37 -12.52 15.98
C GLY A 639 7.77 -11.92 16.08
N ARG A 640 8.74 -12.68 15.58
CA ARG A 640 10.15 -12.27 15.54
C ARG A 640 10.43 -11.45 14.28
N HIS A 641 11.50 -10.64 14.31
CA HIS A 641 12.09 -10.09 13.10
C HIS A 641 12.55 -11.25 12.19
N TRP A 642 11.71 -11.66 11.24
CA TRP A 642 11.90 -12.89 10.48
C TRP A 642 13.05 -12.86 9.45
N ILE A 643 13.68 -11.70 9.24
CA ILE A 643 14.82 -11.51 8.33
C ILE A 643 16.16 -11.65 9.09
N ALA A 644 16.13 -11.75 10.42
CA ALA A 644 17.33 -12.07 11.19
C ALA A 644 17.61 -13.57 11.08
N ALA A 645 18.79 -13.93 10.58
CA ALA A 645 19.32 -15.29 10.76
C ALA A 645 19.55 -15.51 12.27
N ASP A 646 19.15 -16.69 12.77
CA ASP A 646 19.38 -17.13 14.15
C ASP A 646 20.88 -17.11 14.54
#